data_AF-A0A0L1IZS7-F1
#
_entry.id   AF-A0A0L1IZS7-F1
#
_cell.length_a   1.000
_cell.length_b   1.000
_cell.length_c   1.000
_cell.angle_alpha   90.00
_cell.angle_beta   90.00
_cell.angle_gamma   90.00
#
_symmetry.space_group_name_H-M   'P 1'
#
loop_
_entity.id
_entity.type
_entity.pdbx_description
1 polymer ?
#
loop_
_entity_poly.entity_id
_entity_poly.type
_entity_poly.pdbx_seq_one_letter_code
_entity_poly.pdbx_strand_id
1 'polypeptide(L)'
;MSNEKGALGESPMSRKIPYWRMVMDQGAVTQEVIDHPYPGSGTEEDPYAVTWLPNDPRNPMQFASSTKWFITMLAAISTLAVALVSSAYTGGVAQIRQQFHVGTEVSTLGVSLFVLGFAIGPLLWAPLSEMFGRQIIFFITYLALTAFNCGSAGAQNIQTLIILRFFAGSFGSSPLTNAGGVIADMFSAKERGVATSLFAAAPFLGPVLGPIIGGFLGMNAGWRWVMGFLGAFSGFVWIVASLFTPETYAPVLLRRRAERLSKITGKVYLSKLDIDQGKVSLKQAFGTALSRPWILLFREPIVFLLSLYMAIVYGTLYMLFAAYPIVFQMVRGWNQGVGSLPFLGIMIGMLAAVAYSIFDNKRYVKTDEQHGGFAPPEARLPPCMIASLAIPIGLFWFAWTNYPSIHWMACVAAGAPFGFGMVLVFLSILTYLIDTYTIFAASVLAANSVLRSVFGAAFPLFTTYMYKDLGIHWASTIPAFLALACVPFPFLFYIYGPKIRMRCKYAAESDAFMRKMAQQIKQQQGEPDDKEIENAFDRTEAPGVEVSDSSDDESDSHVGELPPVHQVRTKSSVRTAGSAPWQTANAIFAVPSAISHTASRKSIYQLIAEEPGEERTPQNAQSQAAPPSSTQPSCPSPTPRTVPAGARSRSLRDVIVEGPLGKLGRSYSRVQERRPYATQFWSSIVVYLFGDLSAQLLFPSDSKSVKDTAREKSESASKTESEDNGAATSGGGYDPWRTLRHLTVGAGSSIPSYTWFMFLHHHFNFTSKFLSILTKVCVQQAVFTPVFNTYFFSVHSLLSGATFEETWERLKKALPVSITNSAKLWPAVTAFSFMYVPPQFRNIFSGVIAVGWQTYLSWLNQKAAREVEANELAEAAASQIGVGAPATLKA
;
A
#
# COMPACT_ATOMS: atom_id res chain seq x y z
N MET A 1 39.93 -7.50 56.89
CA MET A 1 39.33 -6.32 56.24
C MET A 1 39.26 -6.60 54.75
N SER A 2 38.25 -6.05 54.03
CA SER A 2 38.07 -6.07 52.55
C SER A 2 38.23 -7.45 51.86
N ASN A 3 37.21 -8.02 51.22
CA ASN A 3 36.47 -7.32 50.18
C ASN A 3 35.01 -7.80 50.00
N GLU A 4 34.10 -7.40 50.89
CA GLU A 4 32.67 -7.36 50.56
C GLU A 4 32.36 -6.05 49.81
N LYS A 5 32.11 -6.15 48.49
CA LYS A 5 31.36 -5.20 47.63
C LYS A 5 31.39 -5.69 46.18
N GLY A 6 30.24 -5.99 45.59
CA GLY A 6 30.16 -6.36 44.17
C GLY A 6 28.79 -6.89 43.73
N ALA A 7 28.13 -7.71 44.56
CA ALA A 7 26.79 -8.18 44.29
C ALA A 7 25.73 -7.14 44.71
N LEU A 8 25.32 -6.27 43.79
CA LEU A 8 24.11 -5.47 43.95
C LEU A 8 22.88 -6.38 43.78
N GLY A 9 22.40 -6.94 44.90
CA GLY A 9 21.20 -7.77 44.90
C GLY A 9 19.95 -6.98 44.53
N GLU A 10 19.33 -7.32 43.39
CA GLU A 10 17.93 -6.98 43.16
C GLU A 10 17.07 -7.75 44.18
N SER A 11 16.09 -7.07 44.80
CA SER A 11 15.12 -7.73 45.68
C SER A 11 14.39 -8.86 44.94
N PRO A 12 14.09 -10.00 45.58
CA PRO A 12 13.56 -11.19 44.92
C PRO A 12 12.33 -10.86 44.06
N MET A 13 12.47 -11.02 42.74
CA MET A 13 11.51 -10.46 41.80
C MET A 13 10.19 -11.24 41.82
N SER A 14 9.14 -10.54 42.27
CA SER A 14 7.75 -11.00 42.38
C SER A 14 7.33 -11.99 41.28
N ARG A 15 6.73 -13.10 41.71
CA ARG A 15 6.12 -14.14 40.86
C ARG A 15 5.05 -13.60 39.90
N LYS A 16 4.54 -12.38 40.13
CA LYS A 16 3.65 -11.66 39.22
C LYS A 16 4.27 -10.33 38.80
N ILE A 17 4.42 -10.14 37.49
CA ILE A 17 4.80 -8.85 36.89
C ILE A 17 3.58 -7.90 36.97
N PRO A 18 3.68 -6.72 37.60
CA PRO A 18 2.57 -5.76 37.61
C PRO A 18 2.37 -5.15 36.21
N TYR A 19 1.12 -4.86 35.84
CA TYR A 19 0.75 -4.45 34.48
C TYR A 19 1.56 -3.24 33.96
N TRP A 20 1.81 -2.24 34.81
CA TRP A 20 2.65 -1.10 34.49
C TRP A 20 4.09 -1.49 34.08
N ARG A 21 4.68 -2.51 34.71
CA ARG A 21 5.99 -3.05 34.31
C ARG A 21 5.91 -3.82 32.98
N MET A 22 4.79 -4.47 32.66
CA MET A 22 4.59 -5.08 31.33
C MET A 22 4.54 -4.03 30.20
N VAL A 23 4.02 -2.84 30.48
CA VAL A 23 3.95 -1.69 29.55
C VAL A 23 5.31 -1.00 29.41
N MET A 24 5.96 -0.66 30.53
CA MET A 24 7.20 0.15 30.52
C MET A 24 8.49 -0.67 30.32
N ASP A 25 8.53 -1.92 30.78
CA ASP A 25 9.72 -2.78 30.78
C ASP A 25 9.49 -4.04 29.93
N GLN A 26 9.68 -3.90 28.61
CA GLN A 26 9.52 -5.01 27.66
C GLN A 26 10.45 -6.22 27.93
N GLY A 27 11.55 -6.02 28.66
CA GLY A 27 12.50 -7.07 29.05
C GLY A 27 12.25 -7.68 30.42
N ALA A 28 11.11 -7.40 31.07
CA ALA A 28 10.81 -7.86 32.43
C ALA A 28 10.94 -9.38 32.58
N VAL A 29 11.76 -9.80 33.54
CA VAL A 29 11.97 -11.19 33.97
C VAL A 29 11.43 -11.37 35.39
N THR A 30 10.99 -12.58 35.71
CA THR A 30 10.72 -13.03 37.09
C THR A 30 11.86 -13.93 37.56
N GLN A 31 11.92 -14.21 38.87
CA GLN A 31 12.93 -15.13 39.41
C GLN A 31 12.87 -16.52 38.74
N GLU A 32 11.66 -17.05 38.53
CA GLU A 32 11.41 -18.31 37.81
C GLU A 32 11.94 -18.32 36.35
N VAL A 33 12.11 -17.16 35.72
CA VAL A 33 12.66 -17.03 34.35
C VAL A 33 14.19 -16.95 34.34
N ILE A 34 14.81 -16.57 35.46
CA ILE A 34 16.27 -16.55 35.65
C ILE A 34 16.77 -17.93 36.06
N ASP A 35 16.07 -18.60 36.97
CA ASP A 35 16.46 -19.90 37.53
C ASP A 35 16.13 -21.10 36.61
N HIS A 36 15.50 -20.84 35.46
CA HIS A 36 15.12 -21.89 34.50
C HIS A 36 16.35 -22.41 33.71
N PRO A 37 16.63 -23.72 33.70
CA PRO A 37 17.67 -24.28 32.84
C PRO A 37 17.24 -24.28 31.37
N TYR A 38 17.73 -23.30 30.60
CA TYR A 38 17.60 -23.26 29.14
C TYR A 38 18.59 -24.25 28.49
N PRO A 39 18.27 -24.82 27.32
CA PRO A 39 19.20 -25.66 26.58
C PRO A 39 20.32 -24.83 25.94
N GLY A 40 21.51 -25.43 25.85
CA GLY A 40 22.77 -24.80 25.42
C GLY A 40 23.81 -24.75 26.55
N SER A 41 25.04 -24.36 26.25
CA SER A 41 26.15 -24.18 27.21
C SER A 41 26.34 -22.73 27.64
N GLY A 42 25.84 -21.77 26.84
CA GLY A 42 25.93 -20.33 27.11
C GLY A 42 27.20 -19.67 26.56
N THR A 43 27.80 -20.27 25.54
CA THR A 43 28.96 -19.77 24.79
C THR A 43 28.52 -18.99 23.55
N GLU A 44 29.44 -18.34 22.83
CA GLU A 44 29.10 -17.70 21.54
C GLU A 44 28.77 -18.72 20.43
N GLU A 45 29.34 -19.94 20.52
CA GLU A 45 29.13 -21.03 19.56
C GLU A 45 27.87 -21.84 19.87
N ASP A 46 27.56 -22.05 21.15
CA ASP A 46 26.37 -22.75 21.66
C ASP A 46 25.66 -21.91 22.76
N PRO A 47 24.85 -20.92 22.35
CA PRO A 47 24.18 -19.98 23.24
C PRO A 47 22.93 -20.58 23.90
N TYR A 48 22.58 -20.12 25.09
CA TYR A 48 21.33 -20.53 25.74
C TYR A 48 20.10 -20.09 24.93
N ALA A 49 19.32 -21.06 24.45
CA ALA A 49 18.17 -20.82 23.58
C ALA A 49 16.91 -20.46 24.38
N VAL A 50 16.60 -19.17 24.44
CA VAL A 50 15.48 -18.62 25.21
C VAL A 50 14.13 -18.88 24.52
N THR A 51 13.23 -19.50 25.28
CA THR A 51 11.85 -19.81 24.91
C THR A 51 10.86 -19.26 25.95
N TRP A 52 9.55 -19.47 25.71
CA TRP A 52 8.50 -19.22 26.70
C TRP A 52 8.45 -20.35 27.73
N LEU A 53 8.18 -20.01 28.99
CA LEU A 53 7.84 -21.00 30.02
C LEU A 53 6.36 -21.43 29.86
N PRO A 54 5.94 -22.60 30.40
CA PRO A 54 4.57 -23.10 30.24
C PRO A 54 3.47 -22.17 30.78
N ASN A 55 3.75 -21.40 31.84
CA ASN A 55 2.84 -20.44 32.47
C ASN A 55 3.51 -19.05 32.57
N ASP A 56 3.96 -18.50 31.45
CA ASP A 56 4.76 -17.29 31.38
C ASP A 56 3.90 -16.01 31.39
N PRO A 57 3.97 -15.16 32.44
CA PRO A 57 3.12 -13.97 32.54
C PRO A 57 3.41 -12.89 31.48
N ARG A 58 4.50 -13.00 30.71
CA ARG A 58 4.81 -12.06 29.61
C ARG A 58 4.38 -12.58 28.24
N ASN A 59 3.97 -13.85 28.11
CA ASN A 59 3.47 -14.44 26.88
C ASN A 59 2.10 -13.84 26.49
N PRO A 60 1.97 -13.13 25.36
CA PRO A 60 0.71 -12.48 24.96
C PRO A 60 -0.44 -13.46 24.70
N MET A 61 -0.13 -14.71 24.32
CA MET A 61 -1.14 -15.75 24.15
C MET A 61 -1.79 -16.18 25.47
N GLN A 62 -1.15 -15.90 26.61
CA GLN A 62 -1.62 -16.26 27.96
C GLN A 62 -2.23 -15.07 28.72
N PHE A 63 -2.35 -13.89 28.09
CA PHE A 63 -3.05 -12.75 28.69
C PHE A 63 -4.53 -13.06 28.98
N ALA A 64 -5.09 -12.47 30.03
CA ALA A 64 -6.51 -12.60 30.35
C ALA A 64 -7.38 -12.11 29.18
N SER A 65 -8.50 -12.78 28.91
CA SER A 65 -9.36 -12.49 27.76
C SER A 65 -9.87 -11.05 27.75
N SER A 66 -10.13 -10.47 28.92
CA SER A 66 -10.47 -9.05 29.08
C SER A 66 -9.36 -8.12 28.58
N THR A 67 -8.10 -8.40 28.91
CA THR A 67 -6.93 -7.68 28.40
C THR A 67 -6.79 -7.81 26.88
N LYS A 68 -6.93 -9.03 26.33
CA LYS A 68 -6.86 -9.26 24.87
C LYS A 68 -7.94 -8.48 24.12
N TRP A 69 -9.18 -8.52 24.61
CA TRP A 69 -10.30 -7.77 24.02
C TRP A 69 -10.14 -6.25 24.19
N PHE A 70 -9.67 -5.78 25.34
CA PHE A 70 -9.39 -4.35 25.56
C PHE A 70 -8.34 -3.81 24.57
N ILE A 71 -7.20 -4.49 24.42
CA ILE A 71 -6.15 -4.11 23.46
C ILE A 71 -6.69 -4.14 22.01
N THR A 72 -7.52 -5.14 21.68
CA THR A 72 -8.15 -5.25 20.35
C THR A 72 -9.12 -4.09 20.08
N MET A 73 -9.95 -3.73 21.05
CA MET A 73 -10.86 -2.58 20.94
C MET A 73 -10.10 -1.26 20.85
N LEU A 74 -8.97 -1.12 21.55
CA LEU A 74 -8.12 0.07 21.51
C LEU A 74 -7.38 0.20 20.15
N ALA A 75 -6.96 -0.91 19.55
CA ALA A 75 -6.46 -0.96 18.19
C ALA A 75 -7.55 -0.67 17.14
N ALA A 76 -8.79 -1.13 17.37
CA ALA A 76 -9.94 -0.79 16.54
C ALA A 76 -10.28 0.72 16.62
N ILE A 77 -10.35 1.30 17.83
CA ILE A 77 -10.59 2.73 18.05
C ILE A 77 -9.49 3.60 17.42
N SER A 78 -8.22 3.17 17.53
CA SER A 78 -7.10 3.76 16.78
C SER A 78 -7.36 3.77 15.27
N THR A 79 -7.72 2.62 14.71
CA THR A 79 -7.98 2.46 13.26
C THR A 79 -9.17 3.32 12.81
N LEU A 80 -10.24 3.38 13.62
CA LEU A 80 -11.39 4.26 13.42
C LEU A 80 -10.96 5.74 13.42
N ALA A 81 -10.16 6.16 14.40
CA ALA A 81 -9.69 7.54 14.51
C ALA A 81 -8.90 7.98 13.27
N VAL A 82 -8.00 7.15 12.76
CA VAL A 82 -7.22 7.44 11.54
C VAL A 82 -8.12 7.61 10.30
N ALA A 83 -9.11 6.73 10.15
CA ALA A 83 -10.03 6.77 9.01
C ALA A 83 -11.12 7.86 9.15
N LEU A 84 -11.37 8.35 10.37
CA LEU A 84 -12.16 9.55 10.66
C LEU A 84 -11.34 10.82 10.37
N VAL A 85 -10.07 10.86 10.78
CA VAL A 85 -9.15 11.96 10.47
C VAL A 85 -8.99 12.13 8.96
N SER A 86 -8.90 11.07 8.16
CA SER A 86 -8.75 11.20 6.70
C SER A 86 -9.91 11.99 6.07
N SER A 87 -11.13 11.78 6.56
CA SER A 87 -12.38 12.19 5.93
C SER A 87 -13.03 13.42 6.57
N ALA A 88 -12.96 13.63 7.88
CA ALA A 88 -13.62 14.76 8.55
C ALA A 88 -13.14 16.14 8.09
N TYR A 89 -11.91 16.22 7.57
CA TYR A 89 -11.37 17.40 6.89
C TYR A 89 -12.29 17.94 5.78
N THR A 90 -13.11 17.10 5.13
CA THR A 90 -14.00 17.50 4.04
C THR A 90 -15.01 18.58 4.45
N GLY A 91 -15.51 18.53 5.68
CA GLY A 91 -16.38 19.56 6.25
C GLY A 91 -15.68 20.89 6.58
N GLY A 92 -14.37 20.98 6.42
CA GLY A 92 -13.62 22.25 6.45
C GLY A 92 -13.32 22.83 5.06
N VAL A 93 -13.55 22.08 3.97
CA VAL A 93 -13.03 22.40 2.63
C VAL A 93 -13.58 23.73 2.08
N ALA A 94 -14.85 24.06 2.35
CA ALA A 94 -15.44 25.32 1.91
C ALA A 94 -14.79 26.54 2.59
N GLN A 95 -14.59 26.46 3.90
CA GLN A 95 -14.00 27.50 4.74
C GLN A 95 -12.49 27.64 4.45
N ILE A 96 -11.78 26.54 4.20
CA ILE A 96 -10.37 26.51 3.77
C ILE A 96 -10.23 27.21 2.41
N ARG A 97 -11.10 26.89 1.45
CA ARG A 97 -11.12 27.52 0.12
C ARG A 97 -11.36 29.02 0.20
N GLN A 98 -12.30 29.45 1.05
CA GLN A 98 -12.60 30.87 1.30
C GLN A 98 -11.43 31.59 1.98
N GLN A 99 -10.90 31.07 3.10
CA GLN A 99 -9.87 31.76 3.89
C GLN A 99 -8.52 31.88 3.18
N PHE A 100 -8.11 30.88 2.41
CA PHE A 100 -6.84 30.91 1.69
C PHE A 100 -6.95 31.37 0.22
N HIS A 101 -8.16 31.73 -0.23
CA HIS A 101 -8.46 32.21 -1.58
C HIS A 101 -7.95 31.29 -2.72
N VAL A 102 -8.07 29.98 -2.53
CA VAL A 102 -7.57 28.94 -3.46
C VAL A 102 -8.67 28.31 -4.32
N GLY A 103 -8.28 27.56 -5.36
CA GLY A 103 -9.17 26.68 -6.11
C GLY A 103 -9.69 25.50 -5.28
N THR A 104 -10.84 24.94 -5.66
CA THR A 104 -11.49 23.80 -4.98
C THR A 104 -10.61 22.55 -4.99
N GLU A 105 -9.82 22.39 -6.05
CA GLU A 105 -8.87 21.29 -6.25
C GLU A 105 -7.77 21.35 -5.18
N VAL A 106 -7.32 22.56 -4.86
CA VAL A 106 -6.27 22.81 -3.87
C VAL A 106 -6.75 22.49 -2.46
N SER A 107 -7.97 22.91 -2.09
CA SER A 107 -8.55 22.51 -0.81
C SER A 107 -8.82 20.99 -0.75
N THR A 108 -9.16 20.34 -1.88
CA THR A 108 -9.33 18.87 -1.96
C THR A 108 -8.00 18.08 -1.88
N LEU A 109 -6.84 18.69 -2.18
CA LEU A 109 -5.53 18.03 -1.96
C LEU A 109 -5.31 17.64 -0.48
N GLY A 110 -5.90 18.35 0.48
CA GLY A 110 -5.81 18.01 1.90
C GLY A 110 -6.51 16.69 2.27
N VAL A 111 -7.53 16.27 1.53
CA VAL A 111 -8.06 14.89 1.60
C VAL A 111 -7.08 13.96 0.89
N SER A 112 -6.80 14.28 -0.37
CA SER A 112 -6.10 13.41 -1.32
C SER A 112 -4.72 12.98 -0.86
N LEU A 113 -3.89 13.90 -0.34
CA LEU A 113 -2.55 13.56 0.13
C LEU A 113 -2.54 12.82 1.48
N PHE A 114 -3.56 12.98 2.32
CA PHE A 114 -3.70 12.17 3.53
C PHE A 114 -3.91 10.69 3.16
N VAL A 115 -4.77 10.43 2.16
CA VAL A 115 -4.98 9.09 1.62
C VAL A 115 -3.75 8.58 0.88
N LEU A 116 -3.02 9.43 0.15
CA LEU A 116 -1.74 9.03 -0.44
C LEU A 116 -0.71 8.60 0.62
N GLY A 117 -0.76 9.18 1.83
CA GLY A 117 -0.02 8.71 3.00
C GLY A 117 -0.34 7.25 3.38
N PHE A 118 -1.58 6.78 3.18
CA PHE A 118 -1.97 5.37 3.35
C PHE A 118 -1.38 4.43 2.29
N ALA A 119 -0.77 4.94 1.21
CA ALA A 119 0.03 4.12 0.30
C ALA A 119 1.46 3.91 0.85
N ILE A 120 2.04 4.95 1.44
CA ILE A 120 3.47 4.98 1.81
C ILE A 120 3.72 4.42 3.20
N GLY A 121 2.92 4.84 4.20
CA GLY A 121 3.13 4.45 5.59
C GLY A 121 3.08 2.94 5.85
N PRO A 122 2.15 2.15 5.26
CA PRO A 122 2.16 0.69 5.36
C PRO A 122 3.49 0.01 4.99
N LEU A 123 4.18 0.55 3.99
CA LEU A 123 5.47 0.02 3.51
C LEU A 123 6.63 0.31 4.48
N LEU A 124 6.43 1.21 5.44
CA LEU A 124 7.39 1.57 6.49
C LEU A 124 7.02 0.92 7.82
N TRP A 125 5.78 1.10 8.29
CA TRP A 125 5.38 0.73 9.64
C TRP A 125 5.18 -0.77 9.85
N ALA A 126 4.89 -1.54 8.80
CA ALA A 126 4.84 -3.00 8.90
C ALA A 126 6.22 -3.60 9.26
N PRO A 127 7.27 -3.50 8.42
CA PRO A 127 8.58 -4.08 8.73
C PRO A 127 9.22 -3.46 9.98
N LEU A 128 9.06 -2.14 10.22
CA LEU A 128 9.58 -1.52 11.44
C LEU A 128 8.96 -2.12 12.71
N SER A 129 7.68 -2.50 12.70
CA SER A 129 7.02 -3.10 13.87
C SER A 129 7.44 -4.54 14.16
N GLU A 130 7.98 -5.25 13.16
CA GLU A 130 8.52 -6.61 13.29
C GLU A 130 9.99 -6.60 13.73
N MET A 131 10.67 -5.45 13.60
CA MET A 131 12.04 -5.27 14.06
C MET A 131 12.12 -4.59 15.43
N PHE A 132 11.30 -3.57 15.70
CA PHE A 132 11.34 -2.77 16.94
C PHE A 132 10.20 -3.06 17.93
N GLY A 133 9.15 -3.79 17.52
CA GLY A 133 7.96 -4.10 18.31
C GLY A 133 6.72 -3.31 17.89
N ARG A 134 5.51 -3.82 18.16
CA ARG A 134 4.25 -3.15 17.78
C ARG A 134 4.01 -1.91 18.64
N GLN A 135 4.33 -1.96 19.93
CA GLN A 135 4.04 -0.91 20.92
C GLN A 135 4.78 0.39 20.59
N ILE A 136 6.09 0.31 20.33
CA ILE A 136 6.94 1.48 20.08
C ILE A 136 6.55 2.15 18.75
N ILE A 137 6.27 1.37 17.71
CA ILE A 137 5.82 1.92 16.43
C ILE A 137 4.44 2.58 16.55
N PHE A 138 3.49 1.98 17.29
CA PHE A 138 2.22 2.64 17.61
C PHE A 138 2.43 3.94 18.39
N PHE A 139 3.24 3.95 19.45
CA PHE A 139 3.54 5.17 20.23
C PHE A 139 4.06 6.31 19.34
N ILE A 140 5.12 6.05 18.56
CA ILE A 140 5.78 7.08 17.73
C ILE A 140 4.83 7.58 16.63
N THR A 141 4.11 6.66 15.97
CA THR A 141 3.21 7.04 14.86
C THR A 141 1.96 7.78 15.33
N TYR A 142 1.47 7.51 16.55
CA TYR A 142 0.35 8.25 17.14
C TYR A 142 0.73 9.62 17.69
N LEU A 143 1.90 9.75 18.31
CA LEU A 143 2.49 11.04 18.65
C LEU A 143 2.63 11.93 17.39
N ALA A 144 3.17 11.36 16.31
CA ALA A 144 3.32 12.07 15.04
C ALA A 144 1.96 12.44 14.40
N LEU A 145 0.99 11.52 14.31
CA LEU A 145 -0.37 11.79 13.85
C LEU A 145 -1.02 12.95 14.62
N THR A 146 -0.92 12.92 15.95
CA THR A 146 -1.45 13.95 16.85
C THR A 146 -0.77 15.29 16.59
N ALA A 147 0.56 15.33 16.57
CA ALA A 147 1.34 16.53 16.32
C ALA A 147 1.04 17.16 14.95
N PHE A 148 0.91 16.36 13.89
CA PHE A 148 0.57 16.85 12.55
C PHE A 148 -0.89 17.31 12.43
N ASN A 149 -1.84 16.72 13.17
CA ASN A 149 -3.22 17.23 13.26
C ASN A 149 -3.29 18.57 14.01
N CYS A 150 -2.63 18.69 15.16
CA CYS A 150 -2.55 19.94 15.92
C CYS A 150 -1.85 21.05 15.12
N GLY A 151 -0.73 20.74 14.47
CA GLY A 151 -0.04 21.64 13.55
C GLY A 151 -0.91 22.05 12.35
N SER A 152 -1.77 21.16 11.85
CA SER A 152 -2.73 21.46 10.79
C SER A 152 -3.78 22.49 11.25
N ALA A 153 -4.26 22.41 12.50
CA ALA A 153 -5.14 23.44 13.06
C ALA A 153 -4.42 24.81 13.19
N GLY A 154 -3.13 24.79 13.55
CA GLY A 154 -2.27 25.97 13.60
C GLY A 154 -1.82 26.52 12.23
N ALA A 155 -2.15 25.87 11.11
CA ALA A 155 -1.63 26.24 9.80
C ALA A 155 -2.10 27.64 9.36
N GLN A 156 -1.13 28.46 8.93
CA GLN A 156 -1.35 29.84 8.45
C GLN A 156 -1.33 29.98 6.92
N ASN A 157 -1.11 28.88 6.20
CA ASN A 157 -1.15 28.82 4.75
C ASN A 157 -1.54 27.40 4.29
N ILE A 158 -2.01 27.31 3.04
CA ILE A 158 -2.53 26.08 2.45
C ILE A 158 -1.47 25.01 2.22
N GLN A 159 -0.21 25.41 1.95
CA GLN A 159 0.90 24.48 1.71
C GLN A 159 1.26 23.73 3.00
N THR A 160 1.42 24.45 4.12
CA THR A 160 1.61 23.87 5.45
C THR A 160 0.46 22.93 5.79
N LEU A 161 -0.79 23.32 5.56
CA LEU A 161 -1.96 22.45 5.82
C LEU A 161 -1.90 21.14 5.00
N ILE A 162 -1.62 21.23 3.70
CA ILE A 162 -1.55 20.05 2.80
C ILE A 162 -0.36 19.14 3.14
N ILE A 163 0.80 19.71 3.48
CA ILE A 163 2.02 18.95 3.84
C ILE A 163 1.83 18.24 5.19
N LEU A 164 1.29 18.91 6.20
CA LEU A 164 1.01 18.30 7.50
C LEU A 164 -0.07 17.21 7.37
N ARG A 165 -1.07 17.40 6.49
CA ARG A 165 -2.05 16.35 6.15
C ARG A 165 -1.42 15.12 5.49
N PHE A 166 -0.45 15.29 4.59
CA PHE A 166 0.30 14.17 4.01
C PHE A 166 1.05 13.36 5.08
N PHE A 167 1.77 14.05 5.98
CA PHE A 167 2.49 13.37 7.06
C PHE A 167 1.56 12.75 8.11
N ALA A 168 0.46 13.41 8.49
CA ALA A 168 -0.55 12.87 9.38
C ALA A 168 -1.13 11.54 8.83
N GLY A 169 -1.47 11.47 7.54
CA GLY A 169 -1.92 10.24 6.90
C GLY A 169 -0.83 9.17 6.81
N SER A 170 0.40 9.59 6.50
CA SER A 170 1.56 8.68 6.40
C SER A 170 1.86 8.00 7.73
N PHE A 171 2.05 8.75 8.82
CA PHE A 171 2.30 8.20 10.15
C PHE A 171 1.07 7.49 10.71
N GLY A 172 -0.11 8.11 10.62
CA GLY A 172 -1.36 7.56 11.16
C GLY A 172 -1.78 6.22 10.55
N SER A 173 -1.27 5.84 9.37
CA SER A 173 -1.59 4.57 8.74
C SER A 173 -1.18 3.30 9.51
N SER A 174 -0.33 3.39 10.54
CA SER A 174 0.25 2.20 11.21
C SER A 174 -0.75 1.17 11.77
N PRO A 175 -1.96 1.51 12.30
CA PRO A 175 -2.92 0.50 12.77
C PRO A 175 -3.58 -0.25 11.61
N LEU A 176 -3.73 0.39 10.44
CA LEU A 176 -4.33 -0.23 9.25
C LEU A 176 -3.51 -1.44 8.74
N THR A 177 -2.22 -1.53 9.10
CA THR A 177 -1.39 -2.72 8.90
C THR A 177 -1.20 -3.52 10.20
N ASN A 178 -0.74 -2.90 11.27
CA ASN A 178 -0.11 -3.63 12.36
C ASN A 178 -1.12 -4.17 13.39
N ALA A 179 -2.37 -3.67 13.40
CA ALA A 179 -3.39 -4.17 14.32
C ALA A 179 -3.78 -5.64 14.04
N GLY A 180 -3.72 -6.07 12.77
CA GLY A 180 -3.87 -7.49 12.42
C GLY A 180 -2.76 -8.36 13.02
N GLY A 181 -1.54 -7.82 13.06
CA GLY A 181 -0.40 -8.42 13.78
C GLY A 181 -0.68 -8.52 15.28
N VAL A 182 -1.08 -7.42 15.93
CA VAL A 182 -1.40 -7.39 17.38
C VAL A 182 -2.50 -8.40 17.75
N ILE A 183 -3.51 -8.61 16.90
CA ILE A 183 -4.53 -9.64 17.10
C ILE A 183 -3.94 -11.04 16.95
N ALA A 184 -3.10 -11.28 15.93
CA ALA A 184 -2.43 -12.56 15.71
C ALA A 184 -1.39 -12.90 16.81
N ASP A 185 -0.77 -11.89 17.43
CA ASP A 185 0.17 -12.03 18.54
C ASP A 185 -0.53 -12.53 19.84
N MET A 186 -1.84 -12.26 20.02
CA MET A 186 -2.57 -12.55 21.25
C MET A 186 -3.60 -13.69 21.16
N PHE A 187 -4.24 -13.91 20.01
CA PHE A 187 -5.37 -14.86 19.88
C PHE A 187 -4.97 -16.17 19.21
N SER A 188 -5.52 -17.29 19.69
CA SER A 188 -5.38 -18.57 18.99
C SER A 188 -6.05 -18.51 17.61
N ALA A 189 -5.64 -19.39 16.68
CA ALA A 189 -6.19 -19.41 15.32
C ALA A 189 -7.73 -19.53 15.29
N LYS A 190 -8.33 -20.24 16.26
CA LYS A 190 -9.78 -20.43 16.39
C LYS A 190 -10.52 -19.17 16.87
N GLU A 191 -9.94 -18.41 17.79
CA GLU A 191 -10.54 -17.17 18.32
C GLU A 191 -10.32 -15.97 17.39
N ARG A 192 -9.16 -15.94 16.70
CA ARG A 192 -8.68 -14.84 15.85
C ARG A 192 -9.73 -14.37 14.85
N GLY A 193 -10.50 -15.28 14.24
CA GLY A 193 -11.56 -14.93 13.29
C GLY A 193 -12.61 -13.97 13.87
N VAL A 194 -13.03 -14.18 15.11
CA VAL A 194 -14.00 -13.31 15.79
C VAL A 194 -13.38 -11.94 16.08
N ALA A 195 -12.17 -11.91 16.65
CA ALA A 195 -11.45 -10.68 16.95
C ALA A 195 -11.20 -9.82 15.68
N THR A 196 -10.79 -10.45 14.57
CA THR A 196 -10.62 -9.78 13.28
C THR A 196 -11.96 -9.28 12.71
N SER A 197 -13.06 -10.04 12.85
CA SER A 197 -14.39 -9.60 12.37
C SER A 197 -14.93 -8.38 13.12
N LEU A 198 -14.67 -8.27 14.43
CA LEU A 198 -15.07 -7.10 15.23
C LEU A 198 -14.19 -5.88 14.90
N PHE A 199 -12.87 -6.08 14.81
CA PHE A 199 -11.93 -5.04 14.39
C PHE A 199 -12.28 -4.46 13.01
N ALA A 200 -12.71 -5.33 12.08
CA ALA A 200 -12.98 -4.97 10.70
C ALA A 200 -14.00 -3.83 10.50
N ALA A 201 -14.96 -3.63 11.41
CA ALA A 201 -15.95 -2.56 11.31
C ALA A 201 -15.34 -1.14 11.44
N ALA A 202 -14.29 -0.99 12.25
CA ALA A 202 -13.68 0.30 12.58
C ALA A 202 -13.15 1.10 11.37
N PRO A 203 -12.32 0.55 10.46
CA PRO A 203 -11.81 1.29 9.30
C PRO A 203 -12.89 1.74 8.30
N PHE A 204 -14.09 1.13 8.29
CA PHE A 204 -15.19 1.52 7.38
C PHE A 204 -16.11 2.59 7.95
N LEU A 205 -16.31 2.63 9.27
CA LEU A 205 -17.14 3.66 9.91
C LEU A 205 -16.48 5.04 9.90
N GLY A 206 -15.15 5.13 10.03
CA GLY A 206 -14.42 6.41 10.05
C GLY A 206 -14.69 7.31 8.84
N PRO A 207 -14.56 6.82 7.59
CA PRO A 207 -14.86 7.56 6.37
C PRO A 207 -16.31 8.06 6.25
N VAL A 208 -17.24 7.46 7.01
CA VAL A 208 -18.67 7.76 6.96
C VAL A 208 -19.09 8.73 8.07
N LEU A 209 -18.53 8.55 9.28
CA LEU A 209 -18.74 9.45 10.42
C LEU A 209 -17.99 10.78 10.25
N GLY A 210 -16.81 10.75 9.63
CA GLY A 210 -15.96 11.93 9.47
C GLY A 210 -16.65 13.11 8.78
N PRO A 211 -17.22 12.96 7.57
CA PRO A 211 -17.92 14.04 6.87
C PRO A 211 -19.11 14.60 7.65
N ILE A 212 -19.77 13.78 8.49
CA ILE A 212 -20.89 14.20 9.34
C ILE A 212 -20.39 15.11 10.47
N ILE A 213 -19.40 14.64 11.24
CA ILE A 213 -18.81 15.39 12.34
C ILE A 213 -18.17 16.68 11.82
N GLY A 214 -17.35 16.58 10.77
CA GLY A 214 -16.72 17.73 10.11
C GLY A 214 -17.74 18.67 9.46
N GLY A 215 -18.86 18.14 8.94
CA GLY A 215 -19.92 18.91 8.30
C GLY A 215 -20.58 19.89 9.27
N PHE A 216 -21.03 19.41 10.43
CA PHE A 216 -21.63 20.24 11.48
C PHE A 216 -20.61 21.11 12.22
N LEU A 217 -19.46 20.56 12.61
CA LEU A 217 -18.42 21.31 13.34
C LEU A 217 -17.79 22.41 12.45
N GLY A 218 -17.57 22.11 11.18
CA GLY A 218 -17.00 23.05 10.21
C GLY A 218 -17.90 24.23 9.85
N MET A 219 -19.23 24.04 9.85
CA MET A 219 -20.16 25.18 9.62
C MET A 219 -20.37 26.04 10.86
N ASN A 220 -20.34 25.46 12.06
CA ASN A 220 -20.61 26.19 13.30
C ASN A 220 -19.36 26.86 13.90
N ALA A 221 -18.20 26.20 13.83
CA ALA A 221 -16.94 26.68 14.44
C ALA A 221 -15.79 26.87 13.43
N GLY A 222 -15.92 26.37 12.20
CA GLY A 222 -14.90 26.50 11.16
C GLY A 222 -13.85 25.39 11.15
N TRP A 223 -13.09 25.32 10.05
CA TRP A 223 -12.17 24.22 9.76
C TRP A 223 -11.04 24.02 10.80
N ARG A 224 -10.62 25.09 11.51
CA ARG A 224 -9.61 24.96 12.57
C ARG A 224 -10.11 24.15 13.76
N TRP A 225 -11.39 24.29 14.12
CA TRP A 225 -12.00 23.47 15.17
C TRP A 225 -12.19 22.02 14.73
N VAL A 226 -12.45 21.77 13.44
CA VAL A 226 -12.40 20.41 12.87
C VAL A 226 -11.00 19.80 13.05
N MET A 227 -9.94 20.49 12.64
CA MET A 227 -8.57 19.98 12.83
C MET A 227 -8.16 19.89 14.31
N GLY A 228 -8.63 20.81 15.16
CA GLY A 228 -8.41 20.79 16.61
C GLY A 228 -9.08 19.59 17.29
N PHE A 229 -10.33 19.28 16.93
CA PHE A 229 -11.02 18.06 17.36
C PHE A 229 -10.26 16.80 16.93
N LEU A 230 -9.79 16.75 15.67
CA LEU A 230 -8.99 15.62 15.18
C LEU A 230 -7.67 15.47 15.94
N GLY A 231 -6.99 16.58 16.27
CA GLY A 231 -5.82 16.61 17.14
C GLY A 231 -6.12 16.08 18.54
N ALA A 232 -7.13 16.63 19.21
CA ALA A 232 -7.53 16.23 20.55
C ALA A 232 -7.96 14.76 20.63
N PHE A 233 -8.75 14.26 19.65
CA PHE A 233 -9.20 12.88 19.61
C PHE A 233 -8.05 11.91 19.33
N SER A 234 -7.17 12.20 18.36
CA SER A 234 -5.97 11.37 18.13
C SER A 234 -5.00 11.40 19.32
N GLY A 235 -4.86 12.54 20.01
CA GLY A 235 -4.07 12.68 21.23
C GLY A 235 -4.64 11.93 22.44
N PHE A 236 -5.95 11.93 22.63
CA PHE A 236 -6.60 11.11 23.66
C PHE A 236 -6.37 9.61 23.41
N VAL A 237 -6.59 9.15 22.17
CA VAL A 237 -6.35 7.75 21.78
C VAL A 237 -4.86 7.40 21.91
N TRP A 238 -3.95 8.31 21.56
CA TRP A 238 -2.51 8.13 21.77
C TRP A 238 -2.15 7.93 23.24
N ILE A 239 -2.64 8.79 24.14
CA ILE A 239 -2.36 8.71 25.58
C ILE A 239 -2.89 7.39 26.16
N VAL A 240 -4.14 7.02 25.85
CA VAL A 240 -4.75 5.76 26.32
C VAL A 240 -4.02 4.55 25.75
N ALA A 241 -3.69 4.53 24.45
CA ALA A 241 -2.90 3.47 23.83
C ALA A 241 -1.52 3.32 24.49
N SER A 242 -0.85 4.44 24.77
CA SER A 242 0.50 4.45 25.36
C SER A 242 0.54 3.95 26.80
N LEU A 243 -0.46 4.32 27.62
CA LEU A 243 -0.52 3.94 29.04
C LEU A 243 -0.99 2.50 29.26
N PHE A 244 -1.84 1.96 28.38
CA PHE A 244 -2.52 0.68 28.62
C PHE A 244 -2.15 -0.45 27.64
N THR A 245 -1.37 -0.21 26.59
CA THR A 245 -0.96 -1.27 25.64
C THR A 245 0.49 -1.72 25.92
N PRO A 246 0.71 -2.93 26.45
CA PRO A 246 2.05 -3.51 26.54
C PRO A 246 2.51 -4.05 25.17
N GLU A 247 3.82 -4.25 25.00
CA GLU A 247 4.33 -4.95 23.82
C GLU A 247 3.79 -6.37 23.71
N THR A 248 3.32 -6.71 22.50
CA THR A 248 2.72 -8.00 22.14
C THR A 248 3.61 -8.83 21.23
N TYR A 249 4.60 -8.26 20.54
CA TYR A 249 5.37 -9.02 19.55
C TYR A 249 6.36 -10.01 20.20
N ALA A 250 6.01 -11.29 20.22
CA ALA A 250 6.75 -12.34 20.90
C ALA A 250 8.27 -12.41 20.58
N PRO A 251 8.73 -12.25 19.31
CA PRO A 251 10.16 -12.26 19.01
C PRO A 251 10.95 -11.11 19.66
N VAL A 252 10.36 -9.90 19.75
CA VAL A 252 11.01 -8.75 20.42
C VAL A 252 11.03 -8.93 21.94
N LEU A 253 10.00 -9.54 22.52
CA LEU A 253 9.96 -9.89 23.94
C LEU A 253 11.04 -10.93 24.30
N LEU A 254 11.17 -12.01 23.52
CA LEU A 254 12.18 -13.04 23.74
C LEU A 254 13.61 -12.51 23.51
N ARG A 255 13.83 -11.64 22.50
CA ARG A 255 15.11 -10.93 22.31
C ARG A 255 15.50 -10.11 23.53
N ARG A 256 14.62 -9.22 24.01
CA ARG A 256 14.90 -8.37 25.18
C ARG A 256 15.06 -9.16 26.48
N ARG A 257 14.38 -10.32 26.61
CA ARG A 257 14.63 -11.28 27.69
C ARG A 257 16.03 -11.87 27.59
N ALA A 258 16.44 -12.39 26.43
CA ALA A 258 17.77 -12.97 26.21
C ALA A 258 18.89 -11.95 26.46
N GLU A 259 18.75 -10.72 25.96
CA GLU A 259 19.67 -9.61 26.25
C GLU A 259 19.79 -9.30 27.75
N ARG A 260 18.70 -9.44 28.53
CA ARG A 260 18.72 -9.20 29.98
C ARG A 260 19.29 -10.39 30.76
N LEU A 261 18.91 -11.62 30.41
CA LEU A 261 19.49 -12.84 31.01
C LEU A 261 21.01 -12.87 30.81
N SER A 262 21.49 -12.48 29.62
CA SER A 262 22.92 -12.38 29.35
C SER A 262 23.61 -11.35 30.26
N LYS A 263 22.99 -10.18 30.47
CA LYS A 263 23.52 -9.12 31.34
C LYS A 263 23.50 -9.47 32.83
N ILE A 264 22.53 -10.26 33.29
CA ILE A 264 22.40 -10.69 34.69
C ILE A 264 23.39 -11.81 35.02
N THR A 265 23.59 -12.76 34.09
CA THR A 265 24.33 -14.01 34.36
C THR A 265 25.75 -14.04 33.79
N GLY A 266 26.12 -13.10 32.91
CA GLY A 266 27.41 -13.06 32.23
C GLY A 266 27.61 -14.10 31.12
N LYS A 267 26.60 -14.92 30.82
CA LYS A 267 26.61 -15.98 29.80
C LYS A 267 25.85 -15.55 28.54
N VAL A 268 26.05 -16.22 27.40
CA VAL A 268 25.37 -15.85 26.15
C VAL A 268 23.98 -16.49 26.08
N TYR A 269 22.94 -15.67 25.91
CA TYR A 269 21.58 -16.11 25.62
C TYR A 269 21.11 -15.49 24.30
N LEU A 270 20.42 -16.28 23.47
CA LEU A 270 19.76 -15.82 22.26
C LEU A 270 18.32 -16.34 22.20
N SER A 271 17.41 -15.60 21.53
CA SER A 271 16.06 -16.13 21.33
C SER A 271 16.12 -17.30 20.34
N LYS A 272 15.35 -18.36 20.59
CA LYS A 272 15.37 -19.53 19.68
C LYS A 272 15.08 -19.15 18.22
N LEU A 273 14.21 -18.16 17.99
CA LEU A 273 13.90 -17.66 16.64
C LEU A 273 15.10 -16.98 15.94
N ASP A 274 16.01 -16.35 16.68
CA ASP A 274 17.23 -15.77 16.12
C ASP A 274 18.29 -16.84 15.78
N ILE A 275 18.27 -17.97 16.49
CA ILE A 275 19.10 -19.14 16.20
C ILE A 275 18.54 -19.85 14.94
N ASP A 276 17.23 -20.12 14.93
CA ASP A 276 16.56 -20.85 13.84
C ASP A 276 16.51 -20.08 12.50
N GLN A 277 16.47 -18.74 12.53
CA GLN A 277 16.24 -17.90 11.32
C GLN A 277 17.33 -16.84 11.04
N GLY A 278 18.23 -16.58 11.99
CA GLY A 278 19.24 -15.53 11.88
C GLY A 278 18.70 -14.10 12.04
N LYS A 279 19.62 -13.14 12.21
CA LYS A 279 19.28 -11.72 12.37
C LYS A 279 19.02 -11.06 11.01
N VAL A 280 17.75 -10.98 10.60
CA VAL A 280 17.33 -10.27 9.38
C VAL A 280 17.74 -8.80 9.42
N SER A 281 18.56 -8.37 8.46
CA SER A 281 19.04 -6.98 8.40
C SER A 281 17.95 -5.99 7.96
N LEU A 282 17.99 -4.75 8.46
CA LEU A 282 17.08 -3.66 8.05
C LEU A 282 17.03 -3.51 6.52
N LYS A 283 18.20 -3.54 5.87
CA LYS A 283 18.34 -3.41 4.41
C LYS A 283 17.63 -4.54 3.65
N GLN A 284 17.72 -5.78 4.15
CA GLN A 284 17.04 -6.94 3.57
C GLN A 284 15.53 -6.90 3.84
N ALA A 285 15.10 -6.52 5.04
CA ALA A 285 13.70 -6.37 5.39
C ALA A 285 13.02 -5.30 4.52
N PHE A 286 13.56 -4.08 4.46
CA PHE A 286 13.03 -3.00 3.61
C PHE A 286 13.12 -3.31 2.12
N GLY A 287 14.26 -3.83 1.64
CA GLY A 287 14.41 -4.22 0.22
C GLY A 287 13.39 -5.27 -0.20
N THR A 288 13.06 -6.21 0.68
CA THR A 288 12.02 -7.23 0.47
C THR A 288 10.62 -6.62 0.51
N ALA A 289 10.29 -5.88 1.58
CA ALA A 289 8.98 -5.30 1.82
C ALA A 289 8.58 -4.26 0.77
N LEU A 290 9.55 -3.53 0.19
CA LEU A 290 9.28 -2.50 -0.81
C LEU A 290 9.22 -3.05 -2.25
N SER A 291 9.89 -4.17 -2.55
CA SER A 291 9.96 -4.73 -3.91
C SER A 291 8.91 -5.80 -4.21
N ARG A 292 8.66 -6.74 -3.27
CA ARG A 292 7.69 -7.83 -3.46
C ARG A 292 6.26 -7.35 -3.80
N PRO A 293 5.71 -6.28 -3.19
CA PRO A 293 4.37 -5.81 -3.52
C PRO A 293 4.18 -5.46 -5.00
N TRP A 294 5.13 -4.75 -5.61
CA TRP A 294 5.05 -4.38 -7.03
C TRP A 294 5.21 -5.57 -7.97
N ILE A 295 6.09 -6.52 -7.62
CA ILE A 295 6.26 -7.77 -8.37
C ILE A 295 4.95 -8.55 -8.37
N LEU A 296 4.32 -8.73 -7.20
CA LEU A 296 3.04 -9.43 -7.09
C LEU A 296 1.93 -8.65 -7.82
N LEU A 297 1.82 -7.33 -7.63
CA LEU A 297 0.75 -6.53 -8.25
C LEU A 297 0.71 -6.62 -9.77
N PHE A 298 1.86 -6.70 -10.44
CA PHE A 298 1.93 -6.72 -11.91
C PHE A 298 2.22 -8.09 -12.52
N ARG A 299 2.69 -9.07 -11.73
CA ARG A 299 2.98 -10.44 -12.23
C ARG A 299 1.90 -11.47 -11.88
N GLU A 300 1.04 -11.17 -10.91
CA GLU A 300 -0.05 -12.06 -10.47
C GLU A 300 -1.41 -11.46 -10.83
N PRO A 301 -2.08 -11.93 -11.91
CA PRO A 301 -3.34 -11.35 -12.39
C PRO A 301 -4.48 -11.35 -11.35
N ILE A 302 -4.48 -12.33 -10.43
CA ILE A 302 -5.41 -12.39 -9.31
C ILE A 302 -5.24 -11.17 -8.40
N VAL A 303 -3.99 -10.86 -8.01
CA VAL A 303 -3.66 -9.70 -7.18
C VAL A 303 -4.03 -8.40 -7.89
N PHE A 304 -3.72 -8.29 -9.19
CA PHE A 304 -4.03 -7.11 -9.99
C PHE A 304 -5.54 -6.83 -10.05
N LEU A 305 -6.33 -7.78 -10.54
CA LEU A 305 -7.76 -7.57 -10.83
C LEU A 305 -8.58 -7.35 -9.55
N LEU A 306 -8.31 -8.09 -8.48
CA LEU A 306 -9.00 -7.92 -7.20
C LEU A 306 -8.57 -6.63 -6.48
N SER A 307 -7.30 -6.22 -6.58
CA SER A 307 -6.85 -4.94 -6.02
C SER A 307 -7.37 -3.75 -6.82
N LEU A 308 -7.47 -3.86 -8.14
CA LEU A 308 -8.10 -2.85 -9.00
C LEU A 308 -9.58 -2.68 -8.65
N TYR A 309 -10.31 -3.78 -8.41
CA TYR A 309 -11.71 -3.70 -7.99
C TYR A 309 -11.86 -3.02 -6.62
N MET A 310 -11.07 -3.42 -5.62
CA MET A 310 -11.05 -2.73 -4.32
C MET A 310 -10.66 -1.24 -4.46
N ALA A 311 -9.74 -0.91 -5.35
CA ALA A 311 -9.31 0.45 -5.61
C ALA A 311 -10.41 1.31 -6.28
N ILE A 312 -11.18 0.75 -7.21
CA ILE A 312 -12.35 1.42 -7.81
C ILE A 312 -13.43 1.70 -6.75
N VAL A 313 -13.74 0.71 -5.89
CA VAL A 313 -14.74 0.87 -4.82
C VAL A 313 -14.29 1.90 -3.77
N TYR A 314 -13.00 1.89 -3.38
CA TYR A 314 -12.45 2.87 -2.44
C TYR A 314 -12.32 4.27 -3.04
N GLY A 315 -11.87 4.38 -4.30
CA GLY A 315 -11.86 5.61 -5.06
C GLY A 315 -13.26 6.22 -5.11
N THR A 316 -14.28 5.39 -5.37
CA THR A 316 -15.69 5.81 -5.37
C THR A 316 -16.12 6.35 -4.01
N LEU A 317 -15.79 5.70 -2.88
CA LEU A 317 -16.08 6.22 -1.53
C LEU A 317 -15.53 7.63 -1.33
N TYR A 318 -14.26 7.85 -1.68
CA TYR A 318 -13.62 9.17 -1.53
C TYR A 318 -14.15 10.19 -2.55
N MET A 319 -14.57 9.75 -3.74
CA MET A 319 -15.29 10.58 -4.72
C MET A 319 -16.57 11.18 -4.12
N LEU A 320 -17.29 10.43 -3.27
CA LEU A 320 -18.51 10.92 -2.61
C LEU A 320 -18.24 12.13 -1.71
N PHE A 321 -17.03 12.30 -1.17
CA PHE A 321 -16.66 13.49 -0.40
C PHE A 321 -16.66 14.79 -1.21
N ALA A 322 -16.51 14.70 -2.54
CA ALA A 322 -16.70 15.84 -3.44
C ALA A 322 -18.10 15.82 -4.08
N ALA A 323 -18.63 14.64 -4.44
CA ALA A 323 -19.94 14.52 -5.10
C ALA A 323 -21.14 14.86 -4.20
N TYR A 324 -21.14 14.48 -2.92
CA TYR A 324 -22.27 14.77 -2.02
C TYR A 324 -22.43 16.28 -1.74
N PRO A 325 -21.36 17.07 -1.48
CA PRO A 325 -21.45 18.54 -1.50
C PRO A 325 -22.01 19.11 -2.81
N ILE A 326 -21.65 18.55 -3.97
CA ILE A 326 -22.21 19.00 -5.26
C ILE A 326 -23.72 18.72 -5.31
N VAL A 327 -24.14 17.49 -5.06
CA VAL A 327 -25.55 17.06 -5.18
C VAL A 327 -26.44 17.71 -4.12
N PHE A 328 -26.06 17.62 -2.84
CA PHE A 328 -26.93 17.99 -1.73
C PHE A 328 -26.77 19.46 -1.31
N GLN A 329 -25.56 20.01 -1.31
CA GLN A 329 -25.35 21.41 -0.89
C GLN A 329 -25.53 22.37 -2.06
N MET A 330 -24.91 22.12 -3.22
CA MET A 330 -24.98 23.06 -4.35
C MET A 330 -26.24 22.91 -5.21
N VAL A 331 -26.74 21.70 -5.47
CA VAL A 331 -27.94 21.50 -6.32
C VAL A 331 -29.25 21.44 -5.52
N ARG A 332 -29.28 20.81 -4.33
CA ARG A 332 -30.47 20.85 -3.43
C ARG A 332 -30.47 22.01 -2.42
N GLY A 333 -29.42 22.82 -2.35
CA GLY A 333 -29.35 24.01 -1.47
C GLY A 333 -29.24 23.72 0.03
N TRP A 334 -28.91 22.48 0.44
CA TRP A 334 -28.83 22.13 1.86
C TRP A 334 -27.59 22.75 2.54
N ASN A 335 -27.72 23.09 3.82
CA ASN A 335 -26.57 23.52 4.63
C ASN A 335 -25.52 22.39 4.76
N GLN A 336 -24.30 22.75 5.15
CA GLN A 336 -23.15 21.85 5.11
C GLN A 336 -23.34 20.57 5.95
N GLY A 337 -23.89 20.69 7.16
CA GLY A 337 -24.17 19.56 8.06
C GLY A 337 -25.26 18.66 7.51
N VAL A 338 -26.41 19.21 7.13
CA VAL A 338 -27.52 18.43 6.54
C VAL A 338 -27.11 17.77 5.22
N GLY A 339 -26.32 18.46 4.40
CA GLY A 339 -25.71 17.93 3.17
C GLY A 339 -24.68 16.80 3.38
N SER A 340 -24.30 16.50 4.62
CA SER A 340 -23.44 15.36 4.97
C SER A 340 -24.22 14.15 5.53
N LEU A 341 -25.46 14.33 5.99
CA LEU A 341 -26.32 13.24 6.47
C LEU A 341 -26.56 12.10 5.45
N PRO A 342 -26.51 12.29 4.12
CA PRO A 342 -26.54 11.19 3.14
C PRO A 342 -25.51 10.07 3.38
N PHE A 343 -24.38 10.35 4.06
CA PHE A 343 -23.43 9.31 4.46
C PHE A 343 -24.06 8.26 5.42
N LEU A 344 -25.11 8.59 6.17
CA LEU A 344 -25.85 7.63 7.01
C LEU A 344 -26.46 6.48 6.20
N GLY A 345 -26.86 6.71 4.94
CA GLY A 345 -27.35 5.64 4.06
C GLY A 345 -26.27 4.58 3.82
N ILE A 346 -25.03 5.02 3.58
CA ILE A 346 -23.86 4.14 3.47
C ILE A 346 -23.59 3.43 4.80
N MET A 347 -23.71 4.13 5.93
CA MET A 347 -23.53 3.55 7.27
C MET A 347 -24.46 2.37 7.54
N ILE A 348 -25.75 2.51 7.21
CA ILE A 348 -26.76 1.45 7.37
C ILE A 348 -26.36 0.22 6.54
N GLY A 349 -25.92 0.44 5.29
CA GLY A 349 -25.37 -0.62 4.44
C GLY A 349 -24.16 -1.33 5.06
N MET A 350 -23.18 -0.58 5.55
CA MET A 350 -21.98 -1.13 6.17
C MET A 350 -22.30 -1.96 7.42
N LEU A 351 -23.21 -1.50 8.27
CA LEU A 351 -23.64 -2.22 9.47
C LEU A 351 -24.39 -3.52 9.10
N ALA A 352 -25.25 -3.48 8.09
CA ALA A 352 -25.91 -4.68 7.55
C ALA A 352 -24.91 -5.70 6.97
N ALA A 353 -23.82 -5.25 6.35
CA ALA A 353 -22.76 -6.12 5.85
C ALA A 353 -21.92 -6.75 6.97
N VAL A 354 -21.66 -6.02 8.07
CA VAL A 354 -21.02 -6.62 9.26
C VAL A 354 -21.93 -7.69 9.86
N ALA A 355 -23.23 -7.42 10.04
CA ALA A 355 -24.19 -8.41 10.50
C ALA A 355 -24.27 -9.64 9.57
N TYR A 356 -24.28 -9.44 8.25
CA TYR A 356 -24.24 -10.52 7.27
C TYR A 356 -22.96 -11.35 7.36
N SER A 357 -21.78 -10.72 7.52
CA SER A 357 -20.50 -11.44 7.61
C SER A 357 -20.41 -12.36 8.84
N ILE A 358 -21.03 -11.98 9.96
CA ILE A 358 -21.14 -12.84 11.17
C ILE A 358 -22.00 -14.09 10.88
N PHE A 359 -23.03 -13.96 10.04
CA PHE A 359 -23.84 -15.09 9.58
C PHE A 359 -23.07 -15.97 8.58
N ASP A 360 -22.48 -15.38 7.53
CA ASP A 360 -21.73 -16.13 6.51
C ASP A 360 -20.49 -16.84 7.08
N ASN A 361 -19.86 -16.30 8.13
CA ASN A 361 -18.77 -16.99 8.81
C ASN A 361 -19.18 -18.38 9.35
N LYS A 362 -20.47 -18.61 9.67
CA LYS A 362 -20.98 -19.95 10.03
C LYS A 362 -20.97 -20.91 8.85
N ARG A 363 -21.28 -20.44 7.63
CA ARG A 363 -21.13 -21.21 6.39
C ARG A 363 -19.66 -21.52 6.12
N TYR A 364 -18.78 -20.53 6.28
CA TYR A 364 -17.34 -20.73 6.11
C TYR A 364 -16.80 -21.80 7.07
N VAL A 365 -17.08 -21.69 8.38
CA VAL A 365 -16.61 -22.68 9.38
C VAL A 365 -17.08 -24.09 9.03
N LYS A 366 -18.35 -24.28 8.66
CA LYS A 366 -18.85 -25.59 8.22
C LYS A 366 -18.13 -26.11 6.97
N THR A 367 -17.76 -25.23 6.04
CA THR A 367 -16.98 -25.60 4.84
C THR A 367 -15.54 -25.98 5.20
N ASP A 368 -14.94 -25.29 6.18
CA ASP A 368 -13.58 -25.55 6.66
C ASP A 368 -13.48 -26.87 7.44
N GLU A 369 -14.45 -27.15 8.30
CA GLU A 369 -14.63 -28.45 8.97
C GLU A 369 -14.76 -29.60 7.96
N GLN A 370 -15.55 -29.41 6.89
CA GLN A 370 -15.69 -30.37 5.78
C GLN A 370 -14.40 -30.61 4.97
N HIS A 371 -13.40 -29.72 5.06
CA HIS A 371 -12.08 -29.86 4.43
C HIS A 371 -10.97 -30.14 5.47
N GLY A 372 -11.33 -30.49 6.72
CA GLY A 372 -10.36 -30.80 7.77
C GLY A 372 -9.50 -29.62 8.21
N GLY A 373 -10.03 -28.39 8.15
CA GLY A 373 -9.30 -27.15 8.47
C GLY A 373 -8.48 -26.57 7.31
N PHE A 374 -8.68 -27.08 6.08
CA PHE A 374 -8.01 -26.62 4.86
C PHE A 374 -9.02 -26.28 3.76
N ALA A 375 -10.00 -25.40 4.04
CA ALA A 375 -10.91 -24.91 3.01
C ALA A 375 -10.15 -24.30 1.80
N PRO A 376 -10.65 -24.49 0.56
CA PRO A 376 -10.13 -23.77 -0.60
C PRO A 376 -10.41 -22.25 -0.44
N PRO A 377 -9.45 -21.35 -0.76
CA PRO A 377 -9.63 -19.90 -0.66
C PRO A 377 -10.91 -19.38 -1.32
N GLU A 378 -11.32 -20.01 -2.42
CA GLU A 378 -12.54 -19.72 -3.17
C GLU A 378 -13.82 -19.76 -2.30
N ALA A 379 -13.82 -20.48 -1.16
CA ALA A 379 -14.90 -20.48 -0.17
C ALA A 379 -15.16 -19.12 0.50
N ARG A 380 -14.24 -18.16 0.37
CA ARG A 380 -14.37 -16.75 0.80
C ARG A 380 -15.16 -15.87 -0.18
N LEU A 381 -15.31 -16.28 -1.44
CA LEU A 381 -15.86 -15.43 -2.51
C LEU A 381 -17.40 -15.29 -2.56
N PRO A 382 -18.27 -16.17 -2.02
CA PRO A 382 -19.72 -16.01 -2.14
C PRO A 382 -20.31 -14.67 -1.65
N PRO A 383 -19.88 -14.08 -0.52
CA PRO A 383 -20.30 -12.73 -0.13
C PRO A 383 -19.87 -11.67 -1.13
N CYS A 384 -18.67 -11.81 -1.73
CA CYS A 384 -18.16 -10.93 -2.78
C CYS A 384 -19.05 -10.94 -4.03
N MET A 385 -19.60 -12.11 -4.41
CA MET A 385 -20.49 -12.25 -5.57
C MET A 385 -21.79 -11.45 -5.36
N ILE A 386 -22.46 -11.63 -4.21
CA ILE A 386 -23.67 -10.86 -3.82
C ILE A 386 -23.36 -9.36 -3.78
N ALA A 387 -22.26 -9.01 -3.11
CA ALA A 387 -21.79 -7.65 -2.95
C ALA A 387 -21.47 -6.96 -4.29
N SER A 388 -20.94 -7.70 -5.26
CA SER A 388 -20.61 -7.18 -6.57
C SER A 388 -21.83 -6.76 -7.38
N LEU A 389 -22.99 -7.37 -7.15
CA LEU A 389 -24.26 -6.92 -7.73
C LEU A 389 -24.82 -5.72 -6.96
N ALA A 390 -24.69 -5.69 -5.62
CA ALA A 390 -25.20 -4.61 -4.79
C ALA A 390 -24.54 -3.23 -5.06
N ILE A 391 -23.22 -3.19 -5.30
CA ILE A 391 -22.48 -1.94 -5.57
C ILE A 391 -23.03 -1.17 -6.79
N PRO A 392 -23.06 -1.73 -8.03
CA PRO A 392 -23.57 -1.02 -9.20
C PRO A 392 -25.07 -0.72 -9.09
N ILE A 393 -25.88 -1.59 -8.46
CA ILE A 393 -27.30 -1.29 -8.18
C ILE A 393 -27.41 0.00 -7.36
N GLY A 394 -26.65 0.14 -6.26
CA GLY A 394 -26.65 1.35 -5.45
C GLY A 394 -26.13 2.59 -6.20
N LEU A 395 -25.08 2.45 -7.00
CA LEU A 395 -24.50 3.58 -7.74
C LEU A 395 -25.40 4.06 -8.90
N PHE A 396 -26.02 3.16 -9.67
CA PHE A 396 -27.00 3.54 -10.69
C PHE A 396 -28.28 4.10 -10.07
N TRP A 397 -28.77 3.52 -8.97
CA TRP A 397 -29.92 4.06 -8.23
C TRP A 397 -29.62 5.48 -7.74
N PHE A 398 -28.45 5.75 -7.15
CA PHE A 398 -28.05 7.11 -6.75
C PHE A 398 -28.01 8.06 -7.96
N ALA A 399 -27.36 7.66 -9.06
CA ALA A 399 -27.18 8.49 -10.24
C ALA A 399 -28.50 8.99 -10.87
N TRP A 400 -29.53 8.13 -10.87
CA TRP A 400 -30.82 8.43 -11.47
C TRP A 400 -31.93 8.81 -10.47
N THR A 401 -31.62 8.93 -9.17
CA THR A 401 -32.57 9.48 -8.16
C THR A 401 -32.07 10.74 -7.45
N ASN A 402 -30.86 11.22 -7.76
CA ASN A 402 -30.30 12.44 -7.18
C ASN A 402 -30.94 13.76 -7.71
N TYR A 403 -31.91 13.68 -8.64
CA TYR A 403 -32.76 14.79 -9.10
C TYR A 403 -33.41 15.56 -7.93
N PRO A 404 -33.38 16.91 -7.91
CA PRO A 404 -34.03 17.71 -6.87
C PRO A 404 -35.55 17.44 -6.70
N SER A 405 -36.25 17.16 -7.81
CA SER A 405 -37.68 16.85 -7.85
C SER A 405 -38.04 15.50 -7.22
N ILE A 406 -37.09 14.56 -7.12
CA ILE A 406 -37.30 13.27 -6.46
C ILE A 406 -37.07 13.45 -4.96
N HIS A 407 -37.92 12.83 -4.13
CA HIS A 407 -37.78 12.88 -2.68
C HIS A 407 -36.41 12.35 -2.24
N TRP A 408 -35.69 13.14 -1.44
CA TRP A 408 -34.27 12.93 -1.11
C TRP A 408 -33.94 11.54 -0.53
N MET A 409 -34.91 10.91 0.15
CA MET A 409 -34.73 9.56 0.70
C MET A 409 -34.39 8.53 -0.38
N ALA A 410 -34.86 8.69 -1.63
CA ALA A 410 -34.56 7.75 -2.71
C ALA A 410 -33.04 7.68 -3.01
N CYS A 411 -32.37 8.83 -3.14
CA CYS A 411 -30.92 8.85 -3.37
C CYS A 411 -30.10 8.59 -2.10
N VAL A 412 -30.63 8.83 -0.90
CA VAL A 412 -29.93 8.46 0.35
C VAL A 412 -30.00 6.94 0.59
N ALA A 413 -31.17 6.32 0.35
CA ALA A 413 -31.36 4.88 0.46
C ALA A 413 -30.45 4.09 -0.51
N ALA A 414 -30.19 4.62 -1.71
CA ALA A 414 -29.24 4.07 -2.66
C ALA A 414 -27.79 3.93 -2.11
N GLY A 415 -27.44 4.69 -1.07
CA GLY A 415 -26.18 4.54 -0.35
C GLY A 415 -26.05 3.21 0.41
N ALA A 416 -27.16 2.58 0.82
CA ALA A 416 -27.15 1.34 1.60
C ALA A 416 -26.63 0.13 0.81
N PRO A 417 -27.14 -0.22 -0.40
CA PRO A 417 -26.56 -1.32 -1.19
C PRO A 417 -25.09 -1.06 -1.59
N PHE A 418 -24.69 0.21 -1.77
CA PHE A 418 -23.28 0.58 -1.98
C PHE A 418 -22.40 0.31 -0.74
N GLY A 419 -22.81 0.77 0.44
CA GLY A 419 -22.09 0.54 1.70
C GLY A 419 -22.04 -0.94 2.12
N PHE A 420 -23.13 -1.67 1.87
CA PHE A 420 -23.23 -3.11 2.08
C PHE A 420 -22.24 -3.86 1.19
N GLY A 421 -22.31 -3.60 -0.12
CA GLY A 421 -21.42 -4.23 -1.08
C GLY A 421 -19.95 -3.89 -0.83
N MET A 422 -19.63 -2.67 -0.45
CA MET A 422 -18.25 -2.24 -0.15
C MET A 422 -17.58 -3.08 0.93
N VAL A 423 -18.23 -3.26 2.09
CA VAL A 423 -17.65 -4.02 3.22
C VAL A 423 -17.47 -5.48 2.83
N LEU A 424 -18.47 -6.10 2.20
CA LEU A 424 -18.38 -7.51 1.79
C LEU A 424 -17.33 -7.74 0.69
N VAL A 425 -17.21 -6.85 -0.31
CA VAL A 425 -16.13 -6.91 -1.31
C VAL A 425 -14.77 -6.86 -0.63
N PHE A 426 -14.57 -5.91 0.28
CA PHE A 426 -13.29 -5.77 0.99
C PHE A 426 -12.94 -7.00 1.82
N LEU A 427 -13.84 -7.47 2.69
CA LEU A 427 -13.54 -8.58 3.60
C LEU A 427 -13.32 -9.89 2.83
N SER A 428 -14.11 -10.15 1.80
CA SER A 428 -13.97 -11.34 0.96
C SER A 428 -12.65 -11.32 0.18
N ILE A 429 -12.27 -10.18 -0.42
CA ILE A 429 -11.05 -10.08 -1.20
C ILE A 429 -9.81 -10.11 -0.31
N LEU A 430 -9.81 -9.42 0.84
CA LEU A 430 -8.67 -9.42 1.76
C LEU A 430 -8.42 -10.84 2.30
N THR A 431 -9.46 -11.56 2.72
CA THR A 431 -9.31 -12.96 3.16
C THR A 431 -8.93 -13.90 2.02
N TYR A 432 -9.57 -13.81 0.86
CA TYR A 432 -9.21 -14.60 -0.33
C TYR A 432 -7.75 -14.38 -0.76
N LEU A 433 -7.24 -13.13 -0.72
CA LEU A 433 -5.86 -12.83 -1.09
C LEU A 433 -4.85 -13.32 -0.04
N ILE A 434 -5.20 -13.32 1.25
CA ILE A 434 -4.39 -13.95 2.31
C ILE A 434 -4.33 -15.47 2.09
N ASP A 435 -5.48 -16.12 1.93
CA ASP A 435 -5.58 -17.58 1.83
C ASP A 435 -5.03 -18.11 0.49
N THR A 436 -5.07 -17.31 -0.59
CA THR A 436 -4.47 -17.66 -1.90
C THR A 436 -2.95 -17.55 -1.91
N TYR A 437 -2.37 -16.62 -1.13
CA TYR A 437 -0.95 -16.28 -1.15
C TYR A 437 -0.33 -16.35 0.25
N THR A 438 -0.61 -17.40 1.03
CA THR A 438 -0.28 -17.47 2.47
C THR A 438 1.18 -17.11 2.81
N ILE A 439 2.16 -17.56 2.01
CA ILE A 439 3.60 -17.24 2.18
C ILE A 439 3.88 -15.75 1.93
N PHE A 440 3.14 -15.13 1.01
CA PHE A 440 3.38 -13.77 0.50
C PHE A 440 2.32 -12.76 0.96
N ALA A 441 1.40 -13.14 1.85
CA ALA A 441 0.17 -12.42 2.16
C ALA A 441 0.42 -10.95 2.55
N ALA A 442 1.41 -10.68 3.40
CA ALA A 442 1.79 -9.31 3.78
C ALA A 442 2.20 -8.44 2.58
N SER A 443 2.89 -9.01 1.58
CA SER A 443 3.28 -8.30 0.36
C SER A 443 2.08 -8.07 -0.59
N VAL A 444 1.14 -9.01 -0.65
CA VAL A 444 -0.11 -8.87 -1.41
C VAL A 444 -1.03 -7.82 -0.79
N LEU A 445 -1.18 -7.82 0.55
CA LEU A 445 -1.94 -6.81 1.28
C LEU A 445 -1.34 -5.40 1.14
N ALA A 446 0.00 -5.29 1.18
CA ALA A 446 0.69 -4.04 0.91
C ALA A 446 0.42 -3.53 -0.52
N ALA A 447 0.52 -4.40 -1.53
CA ALA A 447 0.22 -4.07 -2.93
C ALA A 447 -1.22 -3.56 -3.12
N ASN A 448 -2.18 -4.27 -2.51
CA ASN A 448 -3.58 -3.90 -2.48
C ASN A 448 -3.78 -2.51 -1.85
N SER A 449 -3.19 -2.27 -0.67
CA SER A 449 -3.32 -0.99 0.04
C SER A 449 -2.71 0.19 -0.73
N VAL A 450 -1.59 -0.02 -1.43
CA VAL A 450 -0.97 1.00 -2.30
C VAL A 450 -1.92 1.39 -3.44
N LEU A 451 -2.36 0.43 -4.26
CA LEU A 451 -3.23 0.72 -5.42
C LEU A 451 -4.56 1.36 -4.98
N ARG A 452 -5.16 0.81 -3.92
CA ARG A 452 -6.37 1.33 -3.27
C ARG A 452 -6.22 2.78 -2.82
N SER A 453 -5.11 3.11 -2.18
CA SER A 453 -4.85 4.46 -1.65
C SER A 453 -4.55 5.47 -2.77
N VAL A 454 -3.90 5.05 -3.85
CA VAL A 454 -3.72 5.89 -5.05
C VAL A 454 -5.07 6.26 -5.68
N PHE A 455 -6.02 5.32 -5.79
CA PHE A 455 -7.36 5.62 -6.30
C PHE A 455 -8.16 6.53 -5.36
N GLY A 456 -8.10 6.27 -4.04
CA GLY A 456 -8.72 7.13 -3.02
C GLY A 456 -8.15 8.55 -3.00
N ALA A 457 -6.88 8.73 -3.36
CA ALA A 457 -6.26 10.04 -3.55
C ALA A 457 -6.64 10.71 -4.89
N ALA A 458 -6.76 9.95 -5.98
CA ALA A 458 -6.98 10.49 -7.31
C ALA A 458 -8.45 10.91 -7.57
N PHE A 459 -9.42 10.12 -7.13
CA PHE A 459 -10.84 10.31 -7.47
C PHE A 459 -11.41 11.68 -7.05
N PRO A 460 -11.17 12.19 -5.83
CA PRO A 460 -11.64 13.51 -5.42
C PRO A 460 -11.18 14.66 -6.33
N LEU A 461 -9.96 14.56 -6.90
CA LEU A 461 -9.32 15.65 -7.64
C LEU A 461 -9.95 15.94 -9.00
N PHE A 462 -10.48 14.91 -9.68
CA PHE A 462 -11.21 15.10 -10.95
C PHE A 462 -12.73 15.23 -10.78
N THR A 463 -13.27 14.92 -9.58
CA THR A 463 -14.73 14.88 -9.35
C THR A 463 -15.41 16.21 -9.70
N THR A 464 -14.83 17.35 -9.29
CA THR A 464 -15.43 18.68 -9.53
C THR A 464 -15.57 18.99 -11.03
N TYR A 465 -14.58 18.63 -11.85
CA TYR A 465 -14.65 18.80 -13.31
C TYR A 465 -15.67 17.84 -13.92
N MET A 466 -15.60 16.55 -13.56
CA MET A 466 -16.49 15.50 -14.05
C MET A 466 -17.97 15.84 -13.83
N TYR A 467 -18.34 16.33 -12.64
CA TYR A 467 -19.72 16.74 -12.31
C TYR A 467 -20.15 18.05 -12.96
N LYS A 468 -19.21 18.95 -13.27
CA LYS A 468 -19.50 20.20 -13.98
C LYS A 468 -19.78 19.94 -15.46
N ASP A 469 -18.95 19.12 -16.10
CA ASP A 469 -18.93 18.98 -17.56
C ASP A 469 -19.90 17.88 -18.05
N LEU A 470 -20.26 16.90 -17.21
CA LEU A 470 -21.24 15.84 -17.52
C LEU A 470 -22.59 15.98 -16.78
N GLY A 471 -22.68 16.89 -15.80
CA GLY A 471 -23.83 17.01 -14.91
C GLY A 471 -23.95 15.87 -13.88
N ILE A 472 -24.81 16.07 -12.87
CA ILE A 472 -24.88 15.21 -11.68
C ILE A 472 -25.29 13.75 -11.96
N HIS A 473 -26.01 13.48 -13.06
CA HIS A 473 -26.47 12.14 -13.41
C HIS A 473 -25.34 11.33 -14.05
N TRP A 474 -24.87 11.74 -15.24
CA TRP A 474 -23.81 11.02 -15.96
C TRP A 474 -22.50 10.92 -15.17
N ALA A 475 -22.10 11.98 -14.46
CA ALA A 475 -20.94 11.93 -13.58
C ALA A 475 -21.09 10.90 -12.43
N SER A 476 -22.32 10.67 -11.93
CA SER A 476 -22.60 9.60 -10.96
C SER A 476 -22.62 8.21 -11.60
N THR A 477 -22.93 8.08 -12.90
CA THR A 477 -22.91 6.77 -13.59
C THR A 477 -21.50 6.24 -13.88
N ILE A 478 -20.48 7.10 -13.99
CA ILE A 478 -19.10 6.66 -14.27
C ILE A 478 -18.58 5.61 -13.26
N PRO A 479 -18.60 5.84 -11.93
CA PRO A 479 -18.22 4.80 -10.98
C PRO A 479 -19.16 3.58 -10.99
N ALA A 480 -20.44 3.75 -11.37
CA ALA A 480 -21.37 2.64 -11.53
C ALA A 480 -20.95 1.71 -12.67
N PHE A 481 -20.54 2.26 -13.82
CA PHE A 481 -19.98 1.48 -14.94
C PHE A 481 -18.62 0.85 -14.60
N LEU A 482 -17.74 1.54 -13.86
CA LEU A 482 -16.47 0.96 -13.40
C LEU A 482 -16.68 -0.19 -12.42
N ALA A 483 -17.67 -0.08 -11.51
CA ALA A 483 -18.06 -1.18 -10.63
C ALA A 483 -18.71 -2.34 -11.41
N LEU A 484 -19.59 -2.04 -12.37
CA LEU A 484 -20.23 -3.02 -13.25
C LEU A 484 -19.19 -3.84 -14.05
N ALA A 485 -18.16 -3.18 -14.57
CA ALA A 485 -17.05 -3.85 -15.28
C ALA A 485 -16.24 -4.80 -14.40
N CYS A 486 -16.29 -4.65 -13.07
CA CYS A 486 -15.63 -5.55 -12.11
C CYS A 486 -16.52 -6.71 -11.65
N VAL A 487 -17.84 -6.69 -11.91
CA VAL A 487 -18.79 -7.75 -11.52
C VAL A 487 -18.36 -9.14 -11.96
N PRO A 488 -17.77 -9.37 -13.14
CA PRO A 488 -17.33 -10.71 -13.51
C PRO A 488 -16.22 -11.28 -12.62
N PHE A 489 -15.40 -10.46 -11.94
CA PHE A 489 -14.17 -10.94 -11.30
C PHE A 489 -14.44 -11.97 -10.18
N PRO A 490 -15.33 -11.74 -9.19
CA PRO A 490 -15.58 -12.73 -8.14
C PRO A 490 -16.16 -14.04 -8.68
N PHE A 491 -17.02 -13.99 -9.69
CA PHE A 491 -17.60 -15.18 -10.33
C PHE A 491 -16.54 -15.97 -11.12
N LEU A 492 -15.67 -15.29 -11.86
CA LEU A 492 -14.56 -15.91 -12.60
C LEU A 492 -13.56 -16.57 -11.64
N PHE A 493 -13.20 -15.92 -10.52
CA PHE A 493 -12.32 -16.54 -9.53
C PHE A 493 -13.01 -17.63 -8.70
N TYR A 494 -14.34 -17.59 -8.50
CA TYR A 494 -15.06 -18.68 -7.85
C TYR A 494 -15.11 -19.95 -8.73
N ILE A 495 -15.36 -19.81 -10.04
CA ILE A 495 -15.49 -20.94 -10.98
C ILE A 495 -14.12 -21.46 -11.47
N TYR A 496 -13.18 -20.56 -11.75
CA TYR A 496 -11.89 -20.89 -12.36
C TYR A 496 -10.68 -20.69 -11.43
N GLY A 497 -10.88 -20.23 -10.19
CA GLY A 497 -9.85 -19.94 -9.19
C GLY A 497 -8.73 -20.98 -9.13
N PRO A 498 -9.01 -22.28 -8.91
CA PRO A 498 -7.98 -23.30 -8.81
C PRO A 498 -7.17 -23.44 -10.10
N LYS A 499 -7.82 -23.35 -11.28
CA LYS A 499 -7.16 -23.43 -12.59
C LYS A 499 -6.29 -22.20 -12.89
N ILE A 500 -6.65 -21.03 -12.36
CA ILE A 500 -5.85 -19.80 -12.49
C ILE A 500 -4.69 -19.83 -11.49
N ARG A 501 -4.95 -20.19 -10.23
CA ARG A 501 -3.95 -20.28 -9.15
C ARG A 501 -2.82 -21.25 -9.48
N MET A 502 -3.10 -22.40 -10.11
CA MET A 502 -2.05 -23.34 -10.56
C MET A 502 -1.20 -22.82 -11.74
N ARG A 503 -1.62 -21.75 -12.43
CA ARG A 503 -0.81 -21.06 -13.47
C ARG A 503 -0.07 -19.83 -12.94
N CYS A 504 -0.41 -19.40 -11.73
CA CYS A 504 0.11 -18.25 -11.02
C CYS A 504 1.29 -18.68 -10.13
N LYS A 505 2.52 -18.21 -10.41
CA LYS A 505 3.72 -18.76 -9.74
C LYS A 505 3.61 -18.69 -8.21
N TYR A 506 3.34 -17.51 -7.67
CA TYR A 506 3.37 -17.29 -6.22
C TYR A 506 2.14 -17.88 -5.51
N ALA A 507 1.04 -18.09 -6.23
CA ALA A 507 -0.15 -18.79 -5.71
C ALA A 507 0.08 -20.30 -5.68
N ALA A 508 0.65 -20.89 -6.74
CA ALA A 508 0.99 -22.31 -6.79
C ALA A 508 2.07 -22.69 -5.74
N GLU A 509 3.05 -21.80 -5.51
CA GLU A 509 4.06 -21.95 -4.44
C GLU A 509 3.41 -21.95 -3.05
N SER A 510 2.42 -21.08 -2.82
CA SER A 510 1.66 -21.02 -1.56
C SER A 510 0.74 -22.25 -1.37
N ASP A 511 0.05 -22.68 -2.43
CA ASP A 511 -0.83 -23.86 -2.41
C ASP A 511 -0.04 -25.16 -2.16
N ALA A 512 1.14 -25.31 -2.79
CA ALA A 512 2.04 -26.43 -2.55
C ALA A 512 2.57 -26.48 -1.10
N PHE A 513 2.84 -25.33 -0.47
CA PHE A 513 3.20 -25.25 0.94
C PHE A 513 2.04 -25.66 1.86
N MET A 514 0.83 -25.15 1.62
CA MET A 514 -0.35 -25.51 2.41
C MET A 514 -0.68 -27.01 2.33
N ARG A 515 -0.53 -27.64 1.15
CA ARG A 515 -0.68 -29.10 0.99
C ARG A 515 0.33 -29.90 1.83
N LYS A 516 1.60 -29.50 1.83
CA LYS A 516 2.63 -30.13 2.67
C LYS A 516 2.30 -30.01 4.16
N MET A 517 1.85 -28.83 4.59
CA MET A 517 1.45 -28.61 5.98
C MET A 517 0.23 -29.47 6.38
N ALA A 518 -0.75 -29.62 5.49
CA ALA A 518 -1.90 -30.51 5.70
C ALA A 518 -1.49 -31.99 5.79
N GLN A 519 -0.55 -32.44 4.96
CA GLN A 519 0.01 -33.79 5.01
C GLN A 519 0.77 -34.04 6.32
N GLN A 520 1.61 -33.10 6.75
CA GLN A 520 2.34 -33.18 8.02
C GLN A 520 1.39 -33.24 9.23
N ILE A 521 0.31 -32.44 9.24
CA ILE A 521 -0.68 -32.46 10.32
C ILE A 521 -1.45 -33.78 10.35
N LYS A 522 -1.82 -34.36 9.20
CA LYS A 522 -2.41 -35.71 9.16
C LYS A 522 -1.45 -36.78 9.69
N GLN A 523 -0.18 -36.75 9.28
CA GLN A 523 0.85 -37.66 9.77
C GLN A 523 1.10 -37.51 11.29
N GLN A 524 0.98 -36.29 11.84
CA GLN A 524 1.09 -36.04 13.28
C GLN A 524 -0.15 -36.39 14.09
N GLN A 525 -1.33 -36.45 13.46
CA GLN A 525 -2.59 -36.85 14.11
C GLN A 525 -2.80 -38.36 14.14
N GLY A 526 -2.02 -39.11 13.35
CA GLY A 526 -2.05 -40.56 13.27
C GLY A 526 -3.14 -41.08 12.32
N GLU A 527 -2.76 -42.05 11.49
CA GLU A 527 -3.71 -43.06 11.05
C GLU A 527 -3.99 -43.97 12.26
N PRO A 528 -5.25 -44.36 12.53
CA PRO A 528 -5.51 -45.59 13.26
C PRO A 528 -4.84 -46.73 12.48
N ASP A 529 -4.14 -47.65 13.14
CA ASP A 529 -3.52 -48.77 12.44
C ASP A 529 -4.62 -49.75 12.00
N ASP A 530 -5.02 -49.67 10.72
CA ASP A 530 -6.08 -50.52 10.12
C ASP A 530 -5.80 -52.03 10.28
N LYS A 531 -4.56 -52.42 10.67
CA LYS A 531 -4.16 -53.80 10.99
C LYS A 531 -4.75 -54.36 12.28
N GLU A 532 -5.21 -53.54 13.22
CA GLU A 532 -5.90 -54.06 14.41
C GLU A 532 -7.36 -54.43 14.13
N ILE A 533 -7.98 -53.86 13.08
CA ILE A 533 -9.38 -54.16 12.71
C ILE A 533 -9.51 -55.58 12.13
N GLU A 534 -8.50 -56.04 11.38
CA GLU A 534 -8.50 -57.38 10.76
C GLU A 534 -8.37 -58.53 11.78
N ASN A 535 -7.89 -58.23 13.00
CA ASN A 535 -7.76 -59.20 14.09
C ASN A 535 -8.93 -59.18 15.10
N ALA A 536 -9.89 -58.26 14.93
CA ALA A 536 -10.97 -58.02 15.91
C ALA A 536 -12.28 -58.77 15.60
N PHE A 537 -12.45 -59.37 14.41
CA PHE A 537 -13.66 -60.11 14.05
C PHE A 537 -13.64 -61.58 14.54
N ASP A 538 -13.76 -61.68 15.86
CA ASP A 538 -14.57 -62.65 16.62
C ASP A 538 -14.41 -64.16 16.31
N ARG A 539 -13.79 -64.87 17.26
CA ARG A 539 -14.00 -66.31 17.48
C ARG A 539 -15.19 -66.52 18.42
N THR A 540 -16.33 -66.97 17.89
CA THR A 540 -17.38 -67.58 18.72
C THR A 540 -17.91 -68.86 18.07
N GLU A 541 -17.76 -70.00 18.76
CA GLU A 541 -18.30 -71.29 18.34
C GLU A 541 -19.75 -71.48 18.84
N ALA A 542 -20.66 -71.86 17.94
CA ALA A 542 -21.92 -72.55 18.26
C ALA A 542 -22.28 -73.48 17.09
N PRO A 543 -22.86 -74.67 17.33
CA PRO A 543 -22.55 -75.81 16.47
C PRO A 543 -23.56 -76.11 15.35
N GLY A 544 -23.01 -76.42 14.16
CA GLY A 544 -23.47 -77.51 13.29
C GLY A 544 -24.75 -77.31 12.45
N VAL A 545 -24.59 -77.41 11.13
CA VAL A 545 -25.07 -78.56 10.34
C VAL A 545 -24.21 -78.65 9.07
N GLU A 546 -24.00 -79.87 8.57
CA GLU A 546 -23.20 -80.16 7.38
C GLU A 546 -23.94 -79.78 6.08
N VAL A 547 -23.19 -79.51 5.01
CA VAL A 547 -23.10 -80.38 3.80
C VAL A 547 -22.21 -79.69 2.75
N SER A 548 -21.63 -80.51 1.89
CA SER A 548 -20.69 -80.21 0.80
C SER A 548 -21.32 -79.36 -0.34
N ASP A 549 -20.65 -79.00 -1.44
CA ASP A 549 -19.53 -79.66 -2.10
C ASP A 549 -18.83 -78.77 -3.15
N SER A 550 -17.69 -79.26 -3.67
CA SER A 550 -17.18 -79.04 -5.04
C SER A 550 -16.87 -77.61 -5.55
N SER A 551 -15.89 -77.34 -6.41
CA SER A 551 -14.69 -78.07 -6.88
C SER A 551 -13.96 -77.18 -7.90
N ASP A 552 -12.63 -77.19 -7.86
CA ASP A 552 -11.74 -77.28 -9.02
C ASP A 552 -11.59 -76.12 -10.05
N ASP A 553 -10.37 -75.57 -10.04
CA ASP A 553 -9.37 -75.63 -11.14
C ASP A 553 -9.15 -74.53 -12.21
N GLU A 554 -8.00 -73.89 -12.02
CA GLU A 554 -6.81 -73.85 -12.91
C GLU A 554 -6.68 -72.99 -14.19
N SER A 555 -5.48 -72.40 -14.23
CA SER A 555 -4.58 -72.21 -15.39
C SER A 555 -4.65 -70.92 -16.24
N ASP A 556 -3.62 -70.08 -16.04
CA ASP A 556 -2.64 -69.60 -17.04
C ASP A 556 -3.13 -69.09 -18.43
N SER A 557 -2.69 -67.92 -18.92
CA SER A 557 -1.33 -67.35 -18.77
C SER A 557 -1.18 -65.89 -19.29
N HIS A 558 0.01 -65.31 -19.05
CA HIS A 558 0.65 -64.20 -19.78
C HIS A 558 0.01 -62.79 -19.83
N VAL A 559 0.26 -62.04 -18.74
CA VAL A 559 0.99 -60.75 -18.70
C VAL A 559 1.13 -59.95 -20.02
N GLY A 560 0.64 -58.70 -20.06
CA GLY A 560 0.93 -57.73 -21.13
C GLY A 560 0.34 -56.31 -20.96
N GLU A 561 1.04 -55.45 -20.21
CA GLU A 561 0.94 -53.96 -20.16
C GLU A 561 -0.43 -53.23 -20.10
N LEU A 562 -0.76 -52.76 -18.89
CA LEU A 562 -1.37 -51.47 -18.47
C LEU A 562 -2.57 -50.81 -19.23
N PRO A 563 -3.60 -50.31 -18.51
CA PRO A 563 -4.94 -50.12 -19.08
C PRO A 563 -5.29 -48.69 -19.57
N PRO A 564 -6.24 -48.57 -20.53
CA PRO A 564 -6.89 -47.31 -20.88
C PRO A 564 -8.05 -46.94 -19.93
N VAL A 565 -8.44 -45.67 -19.92
CA VAL A 565 -9.56 -45.15 -19.12
C VAL A 565 -10.88 -45.24 -19.90
N HIS A 566 -11.86 -46.04 -19.45
CA HIS A 566 -13.26 -45.61 -19.56
C HIS A 566 -14.28 -46.20 -18.58
N GLN A 567 -15.45 -45.56 -18.63
CA GLN A 567 -16.68 -45.69 -17.84
C GLN A 567 -17.16 -47.13 -17.61
N VAL A 568 -17.75 -47.37 -16.44
CA VAL A 568 -18.82 -48.36 -16.26
C VAL A 568 -20.07 -47.67 -15.71
N ARG A 569 -21.24 -48.15 -16.16
CA ARG A 569 -22.57 -47.56 -15.92
C ARG A 569 -23.54 -48.68 -15.54
N THR A 570 -23.79 -48.87 -14.25
CA THR A 570 -24.73 -49.89 -13.74
C THR A 570 -26.19 -49.40 -13.74
N LYS A 571 -27.14 -50.34 -13.76
CA LYS A 571 -28.57 -50.09 -14.01
C LYS A 571 -29.45 -51.07 -13.21
N SER A 572 -30.73 -50.72 -13.06
CA SER A 572 -31.87 -51.59 -12.65
C SER A 572 -31.87 -52.03 -11.18
N SER A 573 -32.99 -52.36 -10.51
CA SER A 573 -34.45 -52.26 -10.78
C SER A 573 -35.17 -52.25 -9.41
N VAL A 574 -36.35 -51.67 -9.14
CA VAL A 574 -37.74 -52.11 -9.45
C VAL A 574 -38.66 -50.93 -8.98
N ARG A 575 -39.46 -50.26 -9.84
CA ARG A 575 -40.95 -50.35 -10.02
C ARG A 575 -41.80 -50.19 -8.72
N THR A 576 -42.97 -49.52 -8.67
CA THR A 576 -43.93 -48.91 -9.65
C THR A 576 -44.91 -47.96 -8.88
N ALA A 577 -45.87 -47.17 -9.42
CA ALA A 577 -46.35 -46.80 -10.78
C ALA A 577 -47.20 -45.49 -10.71
N GLY A 578 -47.37 -44.80 -11.86
CA GLY A 578 -48.46 -43.83 -12.12
C GLY A 578 -48.26 -42.39 -11.59
N SER A 579 -48.69 -41.32 -12.27
CA SER A 579 -49.34 -41.16 -13.59
C SER A 579 -48.79 -39.93 -14.37
N ALA A 580 -49.21 -39.73 -15.62
CA ALA A 580 -48.71 -38.72 -16.57
C ALA A 580 -49.90 -38.30 -17.52
N PRO A 581 -49.76 -37.78 -18.77
CA PRO A 581 -48.59 -37.26 -19.53
C PRO A 581 -48.85 -35.99 -20.40
N TRP A 582 -47.85 -35.60 -21.23
CA TRP A 582 -47.89 -34.69 -22.40
C TRP A 582 -48.19 -33.18 -22.15
N GLN A 583 -48.03 -32.25 -23.10
CA GLN A 583 -46.94 -31.84 -24.04
C GLN A 583 -47.56 -30.88 -25.10
N THR A 584 -46.70 -30.06 -25.73
CA THR A 584 -46.89 -29.33 -27.02
C THR A 584 -48.09 -28.39 -27.22
N ALA A 585 -47.79 -27.09 -27.42
CA ALA A 585 -48.34 -26.29 -28.52
C ALA A 585 -47.46 -25.04 -28.80
N ASN A 586 -47.17 -24.77 -30.08
CA ASN A 586 -46.77 -23.46 -30.60
C ASN A 586 -47.97 -22.88 -31.35
N ALA A 587 -48.35 -21.59 -31.16
CA ALA A 587 -49.00 -20.77 -32.22
C ALA A 587 -49.31 -19.30 -31.85
N ILE A 588 -48.69 -18.36 -32.61
CA ILE A 588 -49.31 -17.22 -33.34
C ILE A 588 -50.00 -16.07 -32.53
N PHE A 589 -50.03 -14.89 -33.17
CA PHE A 589 -50.67 -13.59 -32.82
C PHE A 589 -49.95 -12.71 -31.77
N ALA A 590 -49.77 -11.40 -31.97
CA ALA A 590 -49.83 -10.60 -33.22
C ALA A 590 -49.07 -9.27 -33.07
N VAL A 591 -48.63 -8.70 -34.19
CA VAL A 591 -48.12 -7.32 -34.31
C VAL A 591 -49.18 -6.43 -34.95
N PRO A 592 -49.32 -5.16 -34.52
CA PRO A 592 -49.79 -4.07 -35.37
C PRO A 592 -48.65 -3.07 -35.63
N SER A 593 -48.32 -2.82 -36.90
CA SER A 593 -47.28 -1.86 -37.31
C SER A 593 -47.67 -1.06 -38.56
N ALA A 594 -48.30 0.09 -38.35
CA ALA A 594 -48.55 1.20 -39.28
C ALA A 594 -49.06 2.38 -38.43
N ILE A 595 -48.93 3.66 -38.79
CA ILE A 595 -48.70 4.27 -40.10
C ILE A 595 -47.42 5.13 -40.09
N SER A 596 -46.70 5.14 -41.22
CA SER A 596 -45.57 6.03 -41.49
C SER A 596 -45.99 7.27 -42.29
N HIS A 597 -45.37 8.43 -42.06
CA HIS A 597 -44.95 9.31 -43.18
C HIS A 597 -43.79 10.27 -42.82
N THR A 598 -42.60 9.87 -43.27
CA THR A 598 -41.54 10.66 -43.94
C THR A 598 -41.41 12.19 -43.80
N ALA A 599 -40.13 12.63 -43.74
CA ALA A 599 -39.58 13.96 -44.04
C ALA A 599 -39.66 15.03 -42.91
N SER A 600 -38.72 15.99 -42.77
CA SER A 600 -37.50 16.28 -43.55
C SER A 600 -36.36 16.85 -42.67
N ARG A 601 -35.14 16.94 -43.21
CA ARG A 601 -34.04 17.76 -42.66
C ARG A 601 -34.21 19.22 -43.10
N LYS A 602 -34.08 20.19 -42.19
CA LYS A 602 -33.11 21.33 -42.23
C LYS A 602 -33.36 22.36 -41.11
N SER A 603 -32.39 23.27 -40.96
CA SER A 603 -32.35 24.41 -40.05
C SER A 603 -33.51 25.41 -40.24
N ILE A 604 -33.72 26.27 -39.25
CA ILE A 604 -33.52 27.74 -39.38
C ILE A 604 -33.48 28.41 -37.99
N TYR A 605 -32.84 29.59 -37.92
CA TYR A 605 -32.76 30.46 -36.73
C TYR A 605 -33.88 31.52 -36.77
N GLN A 606 -34.09 32.20 -35.63
CA GLN A 606 -34.53 33.61 -35.53
C GLN A 606 -36.04 33.91 -35.67
N LEU A 607 -36.44 35.02 -35.03
CA LEU A 607 -37.77 35.68 -35.06
C LEU A 607 -38.89 34.87 -34.38
N ILE A 608 -39.96 35.48 -33.83
CA ILE A 608 -40.42 36.89 -33.86
C ILE A 608 -40.52 37.43 -32.42
N ALA A 609 -40.39 38.75 -32.26
CA ALA A 609 -40.90 39.48 -31.10
C ALA A 609 -41.69 40.70 -31.61
N GLU A 610 -42.92 40.92 -31.12
CA GLU A 610 -43.60 42.21 -31.13
C GLU A 610 -44.79 42.23 -30.17
N GLU A 611 -45.12 43.43 -29.70
CA GLU A 611 -46.24 43.80 -28.80
C GLU A 611 -47.44 44.31 -29.66
N PRO A 612 -48.53 44.98 -29.19
CA PRO A 612 -48.73 45.74 -27.93
C PRO A 612 -50.11 45.56 -27.23
N GLY A 613 -50.33 46.32 -26.15
CA GLY A 613 -51.67 46.56 -25.57
C GLY A 613 -51.65 47.33 -24.24
N GLU A 614 -51.86 48.66 -24.28
CA GLU A 614 -52.05 49.49 -23.07
C GLU A 614 -53.48 49.40 -22.52
N GLU A 615 -53.66 49.53 -21.19
CA GLU A 615 -54.69 50.43 -20.64
C GLU A 615 -54.35 50.92 -19.21
N ARG A 616 -55.21 51.76 -18.61
CA ARG A 616 -54.80 52.87 -17.72
C ARG A 616 -55.06 52.69 -16.21
N THR A 617 -54.31 53.48 -15.44
CA THR A 617 -54.41 53.82 -14.00
C THR A 617 -55.63 54.75 -13.71
N PRO A 618 -55.96 55.27 -12.47
CA PRO A 618 -55.08 55.53 -11.30
C PRO A 618 -55.70 55.59 -9.85
N GLN A 619 -54.87 56.10 -8.91
CA GLN A 619 -55.18 57.07 -7.81
C GLN A 619 -55.26 56.69 -6.29
N ASN A 620 -54.46 57.45 -5.51
CA ASN A 620 -54.66 58.00 -4.13
C ASN A 620 -54.71 57.05 -2.90
N ALA A 621 -54.31 57.44 -1.68
CA ALA A 621 -54.20 58.79 -1.06
C ALA A 621 -52.97 59.01 -0.11
N GLN A 622 -52.94 60.11 0.67
CA GLN A 622 -51.77 60.69 1.39
C GLN A 622 -51.99 60.93 2.93
N SER A 623 -51.15 61.77 3.56
CA SER A 623 -51.13 62.27 4.98
C SER A 623 -50.33 61.39 5.97
N GLN A 624 -49.63 61.82 7.04
CA GLN A 624 -49.10 63.09 7.63
C GLN A 624 -48.09 62.69 8.78
N ALA A 625 -47.30 63.49 9.53
CA ALA A 625 -46.86 64.92 9.59
C ALA A 625 -45.50 65.01 10.38
N ALA A 626 -45.05 66.21 10.81
CA ALA A 626 -43.84 66.50 11.64
C ALA A 626 -44.04 67.88 12.36
N PRO A 627 -43.04 68.59 12.98
CA PRO A 627 -41.65 68.29 13.43
C PRO A 627 -41.45 68.74 14.92
N PRO A 628 -40.28 69.22 15.41
CA PRO A 628 -38.84 69.00 15.12
C PRO A 628 -38.21 68.15 16.28
N SER A 629 -36.93 68.17 16.72
CA SER A 629 -35.63 68.86 16.47
C SER A 629 -34.48 67.90 16.94
N SER A 630 -33.18 68.19 17.11
CA SER A 630 -32.32 69.40 17.07
C SER A 630 -30.83 69.04 16.83
N THR A 631 -29.99 70.03 16.51
CA THR A 631 -28.49 70.00 16.44
C THR A 631 -27.81 69.08 15.40
N GLN A 632 -26.64 69.52 14.94
CA GLN A 632 -25.88 69.05 13.76
C GLN A 632 -24.46 68.56 14.18
N PRO A 633 -23.55 68.03 13.31
CA PRO A 633 -23.34 68.36 11.89
C PRO A 633 -23.15 67.16 10.92
N SER A 634 -23.03 67.49 9.61
CA SER A 634 -22.96 66.53 8.50
C SER A 634 -22.01 66.98 7.37
N CYS A 635 -21.10 66.12 6.92
CA CYS A 635 -20.48 66.11 5.57
C CYS A 635 -19.45 64.97 5.44
N PRO A 636 -19.03 64.55 4.22
CA PRO A 636 -19.66 64.72 2.91
C PRO A 636 -19.99 63.36 2.23
N SER A 637 -20.65 63.39 1.07
CA SER A 637 -20.91 62.21 0.24
C SER A 637 -19.68 61.74 -0.55
N PRO A 638 -19.41 60.42 -0.67
CA PRO A 638 -18.32 59.89 -1.48
C PRO A 638 -18.72 59.81 -2.97
N THR A 639 -17.82 60.24 -3.85
CA THR A 639 -17.94 60.07 -5.31
C THR A 639 -17.91 58.60 -5.75
N PRO A 640 -18.51 58.25 -6.90
CA PRO A 640 -18.54 56.88 -7.40
C PRO A 640 -17.13 56.40 -7.73
N ARG A 641 -16.60 55.46 -6.94
CA ARG A 641 -15.33 54.78 -7.24
C ARG A 641 -15.53 53.85 -8.42
N THR A 642 -14.68 54.00 -9.44
CA THR A 642 -14.54 53.04 -10.52
C THR A 642 -14.15 51.67 -9.97
N VAL A 643 -14.95 50.64 -10.28
CA VAL A 643 -14.72 49.27 -9.80
C VAL A 643 -13.51 48.68 -10.53
N PRO A 644 -12.44 48.23 -9.83
CA PRO A 644 -11.34 47.53 -10.47
C PRO A 644 -11.81 46.18 -11.02
N ALA A 645 -11.53 45.90 -12.29
CA ALA A 645 -12.04 44.71 -12.95
C ALA A 645 -11.40 43.41 -12.41
N GLY A 646 -12.25 42.52 -11.87
CA GLY A 646 -12.04 41.08 -11.81
C GLY A 646 -10.77 40.56 -11.14
N ALA A 647 -10.78 40.45 -9.81
CA ALA A 647 -9.80 39.64 -9.09
C ALA A 647 -9.96 38.14 -9.44
N ARG A 648 -9.19 37.66 -10.43
CA ARG A 648 -9.10 36.22 -10.75
C ARG A 648 -8.61 35.44 -9.53
N SER A 649 -9.24 34.30 -9.23
CA SER A 649 -8.74 33.37 -8.21
C SER A 649 -7.36 32.85 -8.63
N ARG A 650 -6.39 32.89 -7.71
CA ARG A 650 -5.02 32.46 -8.00
C ARG A 650 -4.98 30.94 -8.09
N SER A 651 -4.40 30.42 -9.17
CA SER A 651 -4.15 29.00 -9.35
C SER A 651 -3.15 28.49 -8.32
N LEU A 652 -3.16 27.18 -8.03
CA LEU A 652 -2.05 26.50 -7.35
C LEU A 652 -0.70 26.86 -7.99
N ARG A 653 -0.68 26.97 -9.34
CA ARG A 653 0.49 27.37 -10.11
C ARG A 653 0.98 28.76 -9.72
N ASP A 654 0.08 29.73 -9.60
CA ASP A 654 0.42 31.12 -9.31
C ASP A 654 0.96 31.25 -7.88
N VAL A 655 0.29 30.60 -6.92
CA VAL A 655 0.73 30.55 -5.52
C VAL A 655 2.10 29.87 -5.35
N ILE A 656 2.36 28.78 -6.09
CA ILE A 656 3.69 28.13 -6.12
C ILE A 656 4.74 29.06 -6.75
N VAL A 657 4.42 29.73 -7.87
CA VAL A 657 5.30 30.68 -8.56
C VAL A 657 5.63 31.90 -7.70
N GLU A 658 4.67 32.43 -6.93
CA GLU A 658 4.84 33.59 -6.05
C GLU A 658 5.56 33.26 -4.73
N GLY A 659 5.42 32.05 -4.21
CA GLY A 659 6.07 31.60 -2.97
C GLY A 659 7.61 31.47 -3.04
N PRO A 660 8.28 31.17 -1.92
CA PRO A 660 9.76 31.12 -1.86
C PRO A 660 10.38 30.15 -2.89
N LEU A 661 9.80 28.96 -3.07
CA LEU A 661 10.24 27.99 -4.07
C LEU A 661 10.06 28.50 -5.51
N GLY A 662 8.98 29.23 -5.81
CA GLY A 662 8.78 29.86 -7.12
C GLY A 662 9.62 31.13 -7.33
N LYS A 663 10.00 31.85 -6.28
CA LYS A 663 11.03 32.91 -6.34
C LYS A 663 12.40 32.32 -6.63
N LEU A 664 12.78 31.23 -5.95
CA LEU A 664 14.04 30.51 -6.18
C LEU A 664 14.07 29.90 -7.58
N GLY A 665 12.99 29.22 -8.00
CA GLY A 665 12.80 28.68 -9.35
C GLY A 665 12.83 29.75 -10.45
N ARG A 666 12.22 30.92 -10.24
CA ARG A 666 12.34 32.06 -11.17
C ARG A 666 13.72 32.72 -11.16
N SER A 667 14.46 32.66 -10.05
CA SER A 667 15.86 33.06 -10.04
C SER A 667 16.71 32.11 -10.86
N TYR A 668 16.54 30.80 -10.62
CA TYR A 668 17.19 29.74 -11.38
C TYR A 668 16.86 29.80 -12.88
N SER A 669 15.60 30.01 -13.26
CA SER A 669 15.16 30.21 -14.66
C SER A 669 15.93 31.34 -15.33
N ARG A 670 15.96 32.53 -14.71
CA ARG A 670 16.67 33.70 -15.25
C ARG A 670 18.18 33.49 -15.36
N VAL A 671 18.79 32.67 -14.50
CA VAL A 671 20.22 32.32 -14.58
C VAL A 671 20.47 31.26 -15.65
N GLN A 672 19.60 30.24 -15.76
CA GLN A 672 19.59 29.20 -16.81
C GLN A 672 19.35 29.79 -18.21
N GLU A 673 18.58 30.87 -18.32
CA GLU A 673 18.36 31.63 -19.56
C GLU A 673 19.58 32.50 -19.92
N ARG A 674 20.21 33.16 -18.93
CA ARG A 674 21.36 34.06 -19.15
C ARG A 674 22.70 33.34 -19.34
N ARG A 675 22.90 32.18 -18.71
CA ARG A 675 24.16 31.40 -18.74
C ARG A 675 23.85 29.88 -18.77
N PRO A 676 23.23 29.37 -19.85
CA PRO A 676 22.70 28.02 -19.89
C PRO A 676 23.74 26.93 -19.59
N TYR A 677 24.90 26.98 -20.24
CA TYR A 677 25.95 25.97 -20.06
C TYR A 677 26.53 25.95 -18.64
N ALA A 678 26.82 27.12 -18.06
CA ALA A 678 27.34 27.21 -16.69
C ALA A 678 26.30 26.73 -15.65
N THR A 679 25.02 27.03 -15.87
CA THR A 679 23.95 26.59 -14.97
C THR A 679 23.74 25.07 -15.03
N GLN A 680 23.80 24.48 -16.22
CA GLN A 680 23.73 23.03 -16.40
C GLN A 680 24.94 22.31 -15.79
N PHE A 681 26.15 22.87 -15.95
CA PHE A 681 27.39 22.36 -15.36
C PHE A 681 27.29 22.27 -13.83
N TRP A 682 27.03 23.40 -13.15
CA TRP A 682 26.91 23.43 -11.69
C TRP A 682 25.72 22.61 -11.17
N SER A 683 24.60 22.57 -11.89
CA SER A 683 23.45 21.75 -11.50
C SER A 683 23.73 20.25 -11.65
N SER A 684 24.53 19.85 -12.65
CA SER A 684 24.96 18.45 -12.83
C SER A 684 25.94 18.04 -11.73
N ILE A 685 26.87 18.91 -11.32
CA ILE A 685 27.73 18.68 -10.15
C ILE A 685 26.88 18.42 -8.90
N VAL A 686 25.86 19.24 -8.63
CA VAL A 686 24.95 19.05 -7.47
C VAL A 686 24.14 17.75 -7.59
N VAL A 687 23.63 17.41 -8.78
CA VAL A 687 22.90 16.15 -9.01
C VAL A 687 23.78 14.93 -8.75
N TYR A 688 25.01 14.90 -9.28
CA TYR A 688 25.93 13.78 -9.11
C TYR A 688 26.50 13.69 -7.70
N LEU A 689 26.64 14.82 -6.99
CA LEU A 689 26.98 14.85 -5.57
C LEU A 689 25.93 14.13 -4.74
N PHE A 690 24.65 14.48 -4.91
CA PHE A 690 23.56 13.76 -4.23
C PHE A 690 23.38 12.32 -4.73
N GLY A 691 23.68 12.06 -6.01
CA GLY A 691 23.69 10.72 -6.61
C GLY A 691 24.65 9.77 -5.90
N ASP A 692 25.92 10.16 -5.77
CA ASP A 692 26.92 9.30 -5.11
C ASP A 692 26.83 9.33 -3.58
N LEU A 693 26.50 10.46 -2.93
CA LEU A 693 26.21 10.47 -1.49
C LEU A 693 25.06 9.50 -1.15
N SER A 694 24.00 9.45 -1.95
CA SER A 694 22.92 8.46 -1.80
C SER A 694 23.44 7.04 -2.03
N ALA A 695 24.33 6.84 -3.01
CA ALA A 695 24.92 5.53 -3.29
C ALA A 695 25.83 5.04 -2.15
N GLN A 696 26.62 5.91 -1.52
CA GLN A 696 27.46 5.57 -0.38
C GLN A 696 26.65 5.30 0.89
N LEU A 697 25.59 6.08 1.14
CA LEU A 697 24.68 5.86 2.28
C LEU A 697 23.87 4.55 2.13
N LEU A 698 23.46 4.20 0.91
CA LEU A 698 22.72 2.95 0.64
C LEU A 698 23.62 1.74 0.46
N PHE A 699 24.86 1.93 0.01
CA PHE A 699 25.89 0.91 -0.22
C PHE A 699 27.24 1.39 0.33
N PRO A 700 27.45 1.28 1.67
CA PRO A 700 28.74 1.50 2.28
C PRO A 700 29.82 0.66 1.62
N SER A 701 31.03 1.21 1.51
CA SER A 701 32.18 0.53 0.93
C SER A 701 32.77 -0.48 1.92
N ASP A 702 32.15 -1.65 2.04
CA ASP A 702 32.78 -2.79 2.71
C ASP A 702 34.07 -3.18 1.95
N SER A 703 35.18 -3.35 2.69
CA SER A 703 36.57 -3.64 2.29
C SER A 703 37.40 -2.50 1.65
N LYS A 704 38.64 -2.35 2.17
CA LYS A 704 39.81 -1.86 1.40
C LYS A 704 40.11 -2.85 0.27
N SER A 705 40.75 -2.43 -0.83
CA SER A 705 41.19 -3.40 -1.84
C SER A 705 42.28 -4.32 -1.29
N VAL A 706 42.35 -5.54 -1.81
CA VAL A 706 43.51 -6.43 -1.57
C VAL A 706 44.78 -5.81 -2.19
N LYS A 707 44.66 -5.04 -3.28
CA LYS A 707 45.77 -4.26 -3.87
C LYS A 707 46.25 -3.15 -2.90
N ASP A 708 45.33 -2.46 -2.21
CA ASP A 708 45.68 -1.49 -1.16
C ASP A 708 46.33 -2.17 0.05
N THR A 709 45.80 -3.32 0.48
CA THR A 709 46.31 -4.09 1.63
C THR A 709 47.70 -4.68 1.35
N ALA A 710 47.96 -5.11 0.11
CA ALA A 710 49.27 -5.57 -0.33
C ALA A 710 50.28 -4.41 -0.43
N ARG A 711 49.82 -3.23 -0.87
CA ARG A 711 50.63 -2.02 -0.92
C ARG A 711 50.97 -1.48 0.48
N GLU A 712 50.00 -1.44 1.39
CA GLU A 712 50.24 -1.12 2.80
C GLU A 712 51.21 -2.12 3.43
N LYS A 713 51.13 -3.43 3.13
CA LYS A 713 52.14 -4.41 3.57
C LYS A 713 53.53 -4.16 2.97
N SER A 714 53.61 -3.72 1.71
CA SER A 714 54.87 -3.36 1.07
C SER A 714 55.49 -2.08 1.66
N GLU A 715 54.66 -1.11 2.06
CA GLU A 715 55.10 0.15 2.65
C GLU A 715 55.38 -0.02 4.16
N SER A 716 54.62 -0.85 4.89
CA SER A 716 54.87 -1.17 6.31
C SER A 716 56.12 -2.03 6.52
N ALA A 717 56.50 -2.86 5.55
CA ALA A 717 57.78 -3.60 5.58
C ALA A 717 59.02 -2.69 5.57
N SER A 718 58.87 -1.37 5.36
CA SER A 718 59.96 -0.38 5.38
C SER A 718 60.04 0.47 6.64
N LYS A 719 59.15 0.27 7.63
CA LYS A 719 59.10 1.10 8.86
C LYS A 719 58.83 0.26 10.11
N THR A 720 59.89 0.03 10.88
CA THR A 720 59.83 -0.55 12.23
C THR A 720 59.67 0.56 13.28
N GLU A 721 59.17 0.19 14.48
CA GLU A 721 59.16 0.98 15.73
C GLU A 721 58.26 2.23 15.81
N SER A 722 57.04 2.07 16.37
CA SER A 722 56.61 2.75 17.62
C SER A 722 55.17 2.41 18.08
N GLU A 723 55.03 2.27 19.40
CA GLU A 723 53.87 2.34 20.32
C GLU A 723 52.39 2.22 19.87
N ASP A 724 51.75 1.13 20.35
CA ASP A 724 50.49 0.97 21.12
C ASP A 724 49.20 1.83 20.91
N ASN A 725 48.07 1.20 21.29
CA ASN A 725 46.70 1.71 21.51
C ASN A 725 45.89 2.28 20.32
N GLY A 726 44.94 1.47 19.82
CA GLY A 726 43.84 1.95 18.98
C GLY A 726 42.87 0.85 18.52
N ALA A 727 41.77 0.62 19.25
CA ALA A 727 40.74 -0.33 18.84
C ALA A 727 39.96 0.19 17.61
N ALA A 728 40.36 -0.26 16.41
CA ALA A 728 39.83 0.23 15.15
C ALA A 728 38.40 -0.24 14.87
N THR A 729 37.41 0.60 15.19
CA THR A 729 36.01 0.44 14.78
C THR A 729 35.86 0.71 13.27
N SER A 730 35.97 -0.35 12.46
CA SER A 730 35.90 -0.31 10.99
C SER A 730 34.49 -0.07 10.43
N GLY A 731 33.84 1.03 10.85
CA GLY A 731 32.63 1.53 10.20
C GLY A 731 32.92 1.96 8.76
N GLY A 732 32.11 1.51 7.80
CA GLY A 732 32.24 1.85 6.38
C GLY A 732 32.11 3.36 6.13
N GLY A 733 33.24 4.04 5.98
CA GLY A 733 33.33 5.49 5.86
C GLY A 733 32.98 6.05 4.48
N TYR A 734 32.79 7.37 4.44
CA TYR A 734 32.61 8.16 3.22
C TYR A 734 33.90 8.18 2.38
N ASP A 735 33.78 7.88 1.08
CA ASP A 735 34.86 7.92 0.09
C ASP A 735 34.81 9.25 -0.71
N PRO A 736 35.70 10.22 -0.42
CA PRO A 736 35.76 11.48 -1.16
C PRO A 736 36.27 11.29 -2.59
N TRP A 737 37.08 10.27 -2.87
CA TRP A 737 37.63 10.00 -4.20
C TRP A 737 36.60 9.34 -5.11
N ARG A 738 35.73 8.45 -4.61
CA ARG A 738 34.52 7.99 -5.32
C ARG A 738 33.62 9.18 -5.66
N THR A 739 33.39 10.08 -4.69
CA THR A 739 32.60 11.29 -4.92
C THR A 739 33.20 12.13 -6.04
N LEU A 740 34.50 12.46 -5.98
CA LEU A 740 35.20 13.24 -6.99
C LEU A 740 35.08 12.62 -8.39
N ARG A 741 35.24 11.30 -8.52
CA ARG A 741 35.07 10.56 -9.78
C ARG A 741 33.65 10.72 -10.35
N HIS A 742 32.62 10.61 -9.51
CA HIS A 742 31.24 10.86 -9.92
C HIS A 742 31.00 12.33 -10.32
N LEU A 743 31.59 13.31 -9.61
CA LEU A 743 31.52 14.72 -10.00
C LEU A 743 32.17 14.99 -11.37
N THR A 744 33.31 14.37 -11.66
CA THR A 744 33.99 14.50 -12.97
C THR A 744 33.14 13.95 -14.12
N VAL A 745 32.50 12.79 -13.94
CA VAL A 745 31.56 12.21 -14.93
C VAL A 745 30.35 13.12 -15.14
N GLY A 746 29.80 13.70 -14.06
CA GLY A 746 28.69 14.66 -14.15
C GLY A 746 29.06 15.98 -14.81
N ALA A 747 30.23 16.51 -14.51
CA ALA A 747 30.77 17.73 -15.11
C ALA A 747 30.96 17.57 -16.62
N GLY A 748 31.64 16.50 -17.07
CA GLY A 748 31.90 16.26 -18.49
C GLY A 748 30.67 15.95 -19.33
N SER A 749 29.67 15.24 -18.78
CA SER A 749 28.42 14.92 -19.49
C SER A 749 27.37 16.04 -19.49
N SER A 750 27.51 17.05 -18.62
CA SER A 750 26.52 18.12 -18.41
C SER A 750 26.11 18.88 -19.69
N ILE A 751 27.12 19.38 -20.43
CA ILE A 751 26.91 20.18 -21.65
C ILE A 751 26.42 19.31 -22.83
N PRO A 752 27.05 18.17 -23.16
CA PRO A 752 26.55 17.26 -24.20
C PRO A 752 25.10 16.79 -23.97
N SER A 753 24.73 16.50 -22.72
CA SER A 753 23.36 16.06 -22.40
C SER A 753 22.34 17.18 -22.61
N TYR A 754 22.68 18.42 -22.22
CA TYR A 754 21.84 19.59 -22.48
C TYR A 754 21.68 19.90 -23.98
N THR A 755 22.77 19.88 -24.76
CA THR A 755 22.69 20.13 -26.21
C THR A 755 21.91 19.03 -26.93
N TRP A 756 22.02 17.78 -26.50
CA TRP A 756 21.21 16.68 -27.01
C TRP A 756 19.71 16.85 -26.76
N PHE A 757 19.29 17.27 -25.55
CA PHE A 757 17.88 17.58 -25.27
C PHE A 757 17.33 18.73 -26.12
N MET A 758 18.19 19.70 -26.51
CA MET A 758 17.81 20.78 -27.44
C MET A 758 17.75 20.31 -28.89
N PHE A 759 18.67 19.46 -29.33
CA PHE A 759 18.62 18.78 -30.64
C PHE A 759 17.30 18.00 -30.81
N LEU A 760 16.94 17.14 -29.85
CA LEU A 760 15.66 16.45 -29.87
C LEU A 760 14.45 17.39 -29.76
N HIS A 761 14.60 18.54 -29.09
CA HIS A 761 13.53 19.53 -29.05
C HIS A 761 13.26 20.13 -30.43
N HIS A 762 14.28 20.54 -31.18
CA HIS A 762 14.13 21.27 -32.44
C HIS A 762 13.83 20.38 -33.66
N HIS A 763 14.50 19.23 -33.81
CA HIS A 763 14.48 18.49 -35.08
C HIS A 763 13.30 17.52 -35.29
N PHE A 764 12.65 17.04 -34.23
CA PHE A 764 11.63 15.98 -34.32
C PHE A 764 10.20 16.46 -34.03
N ASN A 765 9.74 17.51 -34.73
CA ASN A 765 8.41 18.10 -34.51
C ASN A 765 7.49 17.80 -35.70
N PHE A 766 6.57 16.86 -35.52
CA PHE A 766 5.57 16.43 -36.51
C PHE A 766 4.17 16.95 -36.16
N THR A 767 3.27 16.96 -37.14
CA THR A 767 1.86 17.40 -36.98
C THR A 767 1.12 16.63 -35.87
N SER A 768 1.46 15.35 -35.67
CA SER A 768 0.97 14.58 -34.51
C SER A 768 1.89 14.78 -33.30
N LYS A 769 1.31 15.28 -32.20
CA LYS A 769 2.00 15.38 -30.90
C LYS A 769 2.48 14.02 -30.39
N PHE A 770 1.65 12.98 -30.56
CA PHE A 770 1.99 11.60 -30.16
C PHE A 770 3.21 11.09 -30.94
N LEU A 771 3.21 11.26 -32.27
CA LEU A 771 4.34 10.86 -33.12
C LEU A 771 5.62 11.62 -32.73
N SER A 772 5.52 12.93 -32.49
CA SER A 772 6.64 13.77 -32.06
C SER A 772 7.26 13.32 -30.74
N ILE A 773 6.45 12.89 -29.77
CA ILE A 773 6.94 12.38 -28.48
C ILE A 773 7.54 10.99 -28.68
N LEU A 774 6.84 10.09 -29.39
CA LEU A 774 7.27 8.72 -29.65
C LEU A 774 8.63 8.68 -30.36
N THR A 775 8.81 9.43 -31.45
CA THR A 775 10.10 9.48 -32.17
C THR A 775 11.22 10.02 -31.28
N LYS A 776 11.00 11.06 -30.47
CA LYS A 776 12.01 11.57 -29.54
C LYS A 776 12.39 10.54 -28.47
N VAL A 777 11.42 9.78 -27.96
CA VAL A 777 11.67 8.66 -27.04
C VAL A 777 12.50 7.57 -27.73
N CYS A 778 12.12 7.14 -28.93
CA CYS A 778 12.86 6.11 -29.68
C CYS A 778 14.30 6.55 -29.96
N VAL A 779 14.53 7.78 -30.44
CA VAL A 779 15.89 8.30 -30.72
C VAL A 779 16.71 8.49 -29.44
N GLN A 780 16.09 8.90 -28.32
CA GLN A 780 16.75 8.93 -27.00
C GLN A 780 17.25 7.55 -26.58
N GLN A 781 16.40 6.52 -26.69
CA GLN A 781 16.75 5.16 -26.26
C GLN A 781 17.73 4.46 -27.22
N ALA A 782 17.63 4.71 -28.53
CA ALA A 782 18.48 4.08 -29.53
C ALA A 782 19.88 4.69 -29.61
N VAL A 783 20.02 6.01 -29.40
CA VAL A 783 21.29 6.72 -29.60
C VAL A 783 21.89 7.21 -28.28
N PHE A 784 21.16 8.01 -27.50
CA PHE A 784 21.72 8.65 -26.31
C PHE A 784 22.01 7.65 -25.19
N THR A 785 21.07 6.75 -24.90
CA THR A 785 21.22 5.79 -23.79
C THR A 785 22.45 4.88 -23.93
N PRO A 786 22.75 4.25 -25.09
CA PRO A 786 23.98 3.47 -25.27
C PRO A 786 25.26 4.33 -25.16
N VAL A 787 25.29 5.51 -25.80
CA VAL A 787 26.46 6.40 -25.79
C VAL A 787 26.75 6.93 -24.39
N PHE A 788 25.73 7.42 -23.67
CA PHE A 788 25.88 7.93 -22.31
C PHE A 788 26.28 6.83 -21.31
N ASN A 789 25.66 5.65 -21.39
CA ASN A 789 26.02 4.53 -20.50
C ASN A 789 27.46 4.07 -20.76
N THR A 790 27.91 4.06 -22.03
CA THR A 790 29.30 3.75 -22.41
C THR A 790 30.27 4.77 -21.84
N TYR A 791 30.00 6.07 -22.04
CA TYR A 791 30.78 7.16 -21.44
C TYR A 791 30.87 7.03 -19.91
N PHE A 792 29.73 6.77 -19.24
CA PHE A 792 29.66 6.66 -17.79
C PHE A 792 30.56 5.54 -17.26
N PHE A 793 30.44 4.31 -17.79
CA PHE A 793 31.26 3.18 -17.32
C PHE A 793 32.74 3.36 -17.69
N SER A 794 33.05 3.77 -18.92
CA SER A 794 34.45 3.93 -19.36
C SER A 794 35.20 5.00 -18.57
N VAL A 795 34.60 6.18 -18.38
CA VAL A 795 35.24 7.27 -17.62
C VAL A 795 35.32 6.93 -16.13
N HIS A 796 34.29 6.30 -15.53
CA HIS A 796 34.35 5.88 -14.13
C HIS A 796 35.41 4.81 -13.89
N SER A 797 35.54 3.83 -14.80
CA SER A 797 36.55 2.78 -14.73
C SER A 797 37.98 3.31 -14.92
N LEU A 798 38.24 4.14 -15.93
CA LEU A 798 39.56 4.76 -16.13
C LEU A 798 39.95 5.67 -14.96
N LEU A 799 39.02 6.47 -14.44
CA LEU A 799 39.25 7.26 -13.23
C LEU A 799 39.36 6.40 -11.95
N SER A 800 39.03 5.10 -11.98
CA SER A 800 39.33 4.17 -10.88
C SER A 800 40.74 3.58 -10.94
N GLY A 801 41.55 3.95 -11.94
CA GLY A 801 42.90 3.43 -12.13
C GLY A 801 42.97 2.11 -12.88
N ALA A 802 41.84 1.62 -13.41
CA ALA A 802 41.78 0.41 -14.21
C ALA A 802 42.38 0.61 -15.61
N THR A 803 43.00 -0.43 -16.16
CA THR A 803 43.50 -0.41 -17.54
C THR A 803 42.38 -0.29 -18.58
N PHE A 804 42.75 0.00 -19.83
CA PHE A 804 41.79 0.00 -20.96
C PHE A 804 41.15 -1.37 -21.18
N GLU A 805 41.88 -2.46 -20.91
CA GLU A 805 41.42 -3.84 -21.12
C GLU A 805 40.44 -4.29 -20.01
N GLU A 806 40.78 -4.05 -18.74
CA GLU A 806 39.82 -4.18 -17.62
C GLU A 806 38.54 -3.36 -17.87
N THR A 807 38.69 -2.13 -18.38
CA THR A 807 37.57 -1.23 -18.67
C THR A 807 36.69 -1.77 -19.80
N TRP A 808 37.26 -2.44 -20.80
CA TRP A 808 36.53 -3.09 -21.89
C TRP A 808 35.75 -4.31 -21.39
N GLU A 809 36.34 -5.15 -20.53
CA GLU A 809 35.62 -6.30 -19.92
C GLU A 809 34.50 -5.86 -18.95
N ARG A 810 34.75 -4.85 -18.12
CA ARG A 810 33.71 -4.22 -17.28
C ARG A 810 32.56 -3.68 -18.14
N LEU A 811 32.86 -3.05 -19.28
CA LEU A 811 31.86 -2.54 -20.21
C LEU A 811 31.04 -3.67 -20.85
N LYS A 812 31.68 -4.75 -21.34
CA LYS A 812 30.98 -5.93 -21.89
C LYS A 812 29.96 -6.51 -20.91
N LYS A 813 30.31 -6.61 -19.63
CA LYS A 813 29.43 -7.13 -18.57
C LYS A 813 28.31 -6.14 -18.18
N ALA A 814 28.65 -4.86 -17.97
CA ALA A 814 27.70 -3.88 -17.43
C ALA A 814 26.76 -3.24 -18.48
N LEU A 815 27.23 -3.00 -19.70
CA LEU A 815 26.49 -2.22 -20.70
C LEU A 815 25.18 -2.89 -21.18
N PRO A 816 25.12 -4.21 -21.51
CA PRO A 816 23.88 -4.84 -21.97
C PRO A 816 22.79 -4.85 -20.88
N VAL A 817 23.19 -5.12 -19.63
CA VAL A 817 22.30 -5.09 -18.46
C VAL A 817 21.77 -3.67 -18.22
N SER A 818 22.65 -2.68 -18.32
CA SER A 818 22.30 -1.26 -18.18
C SER A 818 21.32 -0.79 -19.26
N ILE A 819 21.54 -1.13 -20.54
CA ILE A 819 20.62 -0.79 -21.65
C ILE A 819 19.27 -1.50 -21.47
N THR A 820 19.26 -2.80 -21.17
CA THR A 820 18.04 -3.60 -20.97
C THR A 820 17.18 -3.06 -19.81
N ASN A 821 17.83 -2.58 -18.74
CA ASN A 821 17.11 -1.96 -17.62
C ASN A 821 16.76 -0.49 -17.87
N SER A 822 17.55 0.23 -18.68
CA SER A 822 17.22 1.59 -19.12
C SER A 822 15.89 1.63 -19.87
N ALA A 823 15.70 0.69 -20.81
CA ALA A 823 14.49 0.56 -21.62
C ALA A 823 13.21 0.25 -20.81
N LYS A 824 13.31 -0.12 -19.53
CA LYS A 824 12.14 -0.36 -18.65
C LYS A 824 11.66 0.91 -17.94
N LEU A 825 12.54 1.91 -17.78
CA LEU A 825 12.28 3.10 -16.97
C LEU A 825 12.29 4.38 -17.83
N TRP A 826 13.34 4.57 -18.62
CA TRP A 826 13.57 5.82 -19.34
C TRP A 826 12.55 6.15 -20.43
N PRO A 827 11.89 5.22 -21.15
CA PRO A 827 10.87 5.60 -22.13
C PRO A 827 9.72 6.42 -21.53
N ALA A 828 9.22 6.01 -20.37
CA ALA A 828 8.14 6.72 -19.67
C ALA A 828 8.61 8.08 -19.13
N VAL A 829 9.81 8.13 -18.53
CA VAL A 829 10.42 9.37 -18.02
C VAL A 829 10.69 10.37 -19.15
N THR A 830 11.24 9.91 -20.28
CA THR A 830 11.50 10.73 -21.47
C THR A 830 10.20 11.23 -22.11
N ALA A 831 9.16 10.38 -22.22
CA ALA A 831 7.86 10.80 -22.70
C ALA A 831 7.27 11.92 -21.83
N PHE A 832 7.24 11.73 -20.50
CA PHE A 832 6.80 12.74 -19.54
C PHE A 832 7.60 14.05 -19.65
N SER A 833 8.93 13.95 -19.78
CA SER A 833 9.84 15.11 -19.95
C SER A 833 9.53 15.91 -21.22
N PHE A 834 9.22 15.26 -22.35
CA PHE A 834 8.79 15.95 -23.57
C PHE A 834 7.35 16.48 -23.52
N MET A 835 6.46 15.85 -22.74
CA MET A 835 5.06 16.28 -22.58
C MET A 835 4.90 17.50 -21.66
N TYR A 836 5.61 17.54 -20.53
CA TYR A 836 5.31 18.47 -19.43
C TYR A 836 6.48 19.36 -18.98
N VAL A 837 7.73 19.03 -19.31
CA VAL A 837 8.91 19.78 -18.85
C VAL A 837 9.39 20.75 -19.94
N PRO A 838 9.60 22.04 -19.64
CA PRO A 838 10.16 23.01 -20.59
C PRO A 838 11.57 22.60 -21.04
N PRO A 839 11.96 22.86 -22.31
CA PRO A 839 13.20 22.36 -22.91
C PRO A 839 14.45 22.60 -22.05
N GLN A 840 14.59 23.81 -21.50
CA GLN A 840 15.74 24.23 -20.70
C GLN A 840 15.88 23.49 -19.36
N PHE A 841 14.85 22.77 -18.90
CA PHE A 841 14.85 22.01 -17.65
C PHE A 841 14.87 20.48 -17.84
N ARG A 842 14.75 19.96 -19.08
CA ARG A 842 14.66 18.51 -19.33
C ARG A 842 15.89 17.73 -18.85
N ASN A 843 17.08 18.31 -19.02
CA ASN A 843 18.33 17.73 -18.55
C ASN A 843 18.38 17.63 -17.01
N ILE A 844 17.97 18.69 -16.30
CA ILE A 844 17.94 18.74 -14.83
C ILE A 844 16.84 17.83 -14.26
N PHE A 845 15.66 17.81 -14.87
CA PHE A 845 14.57 16.90 -14.52
C PHE A 845 14.99 15.43 -14.67
N SER A 846 15.65 15.10 -15.79
CA SER A 846 16.24 13.78 -16.00
C SER A 846 17.35 13.52 -14.97
N GLY A 847 18.14 14.54 -14.61
CA GLY A 847 19.15 14.48 -13.56
C GLY A 847 18.60 14.12 -12.18
N VAL A 848 17.49 14.73 -11.75
CA VAL A 848 16.84 14.43 -10.45
C VAL A 848 16.37 12.97 -10.40
N ILE A 849 15.78 12.46 -11.48
CA ILE A 849 15.42 11.03 -11.59
C ILE A 849 16.68 10.16 -11.70
N ALA A 850 17.74 10.69 -12.32
CA ALA A 850 19.03 10.02 -12.43
C ALA A 850 19.79 9.91 -11.10
N VAL A 851 19.43 10.60 -10.01
CA VAL A 851 20.03 10.37 -8.68
C VAL A 851 19.90 8.89 -8.28
N GLY A 852 18.69 8.33 -8.41
CA GLY A 852 18.43 6.91 -8.16
C GLY A 852 19.03 5.99 -9.24
N TRP A 853 19.05 6.44 -10.50
CA TRP A 853 19.66 5.67 -11.59
C TRP A 853 21.20 5.58 -11.45
N GLN A 854 21.87 6.66 -11.04
CA GLN A 854 23.30 6.72 -10.78
C GLN A 854 23.67 5.88 -9.57
N THR A 855 22.84 5.85 -8.52
CA THR A 855 22.97 4.89 -7.41
C THR A 855 22.96 3.45 -7.94
N TYR A 856 22.02 3.12 -8.83
CA TYR A 856 21.94 1.80 -9.47
C TYR A 856 23.14 1.50 -10.39
N LEU A 857 23.59 2.45 -11.22
CA LEU A 857 24.76 2.29 -12.09
C LEU A 857 26.06 2.16 -11.30
N SER A 858 26.21 2.90 -10.19
CA SER A 858 27.36 2.83 -9.27
C SER A 858 27.42 1.43 -8.63
N TRP A 859 26.28 0.91 -8.14
CA TRP A 859 26.17 -0.47 -7.66
C TRP A 859 26.48 -1.50 -8.76
N LEU A 860 25.97 -1.31 -9.98
CA LEU A 860 26.22 -2.23 -11.09
C LEU A 860 27.71 -2.24 -11.50
N ASN A 861 28.39 -1.10 -11.46
CA ASN A 861 29.83 -1.01 -11.73
C ASN A 861 30.66 -1.65 -10.60
N GLN A 862 30.30 -1.41 -9.32
CA GLN A 862 30.93 -2.09 -8.18
C GLN A 862 30.74 -3.61 -8.24
N LYS A 863 29.57 -4.08 -8.66
CA LYS A 863 29.31 -5.49 -8.90
C LYS A 863 30.20 -6.04 -10.02
N ALA A 864 30.24 -5.37 -11.18
CA ALA A 864 31.04 -5.80 -12.32
C ALA A 864 32.55 -5.80 -12.02
N ALA A 865 33.05 -4.85 -11.23
CA ALA A 865 34.43 -4.82 -10.76
C ALA A 865 34.76 -6.04 -9.88
N ARG A 866 33.93 -6.34 -8.87
CA ARG A 866 34.08 -7.54 -8.02
C ARG A 866 34.00 -8.84 -8.84
N GLU A 867 33.13 -8.91 -9.85
CA GLU A 867 33.05 -10.03 -10.80
C GLU A 867 34.21 -10.09 -11.81
N VAL A 868 35.06 -9.07 -11.91
CA VAL A 868 36.32 -9.14 -12.68
C VAL A 868 37.45 -9.56 -11.74
N GLU A 869 37.61 -8.90 -10.60
CA GLU A 869 38.61 -9.23 -9.57
C GLU A 869 38.50 -10.69 -9.09
N ALA A 870 37.28 -11.23 -8.94
CA ALA A 870 37.08 -12.64 -8.58
C ALA A 870 37.49 -13.63 -9.68
N ASN A 871 37.43 -13.23 -10.96
CA ASN A 871 37.94 -14.07 -12.07
C ASN A 871 39.47 -13.95 -12.17
N GLU A 872 40.04 -12.74 -12.05
CA GLU A 872 41.50 -12.53 -11.97
C GLU A 872 42.12 -13.38 -10.84
N LEU A 873 41.48 -13.41 -9.66
CA LEU A 873 41.93 -14.24 -8.53
C LEU A 873 41.76 -15.74 -8.77
N ALA A 874 40.71 -16.16 -9.50
CA ALA A 874 40.51 -17.57 -9.87
C ALA A 874 41.55 -18.05 -10.90
N GLU A 875 41.89 -17.21 -11.89
CA GLU A 875 42.93 -17.50 -12.89
C GLU A 875 44.34 -17.46 -12.27
N ALA A 876 44.60 -16.52 -11.36
CA ALA A 876 45.83 -16.49 -10.57
C ALA A 876 45.98 -17.73 -9.67
N ALA A 877 44.90 -18.17 -9.01
CA ALA A 877 44.91 -19.41 -8.23
C ALA A 877 45.10 -20.65 -9.13
N ALA A 878 44.41 -20.74 -10.26
CA ALA A 878 44.57 -21.86 -11.21
C ALA A 878 46.01 -21.96 -11.75
N SER A 879 46.62 -20.83 -12.10
CA SER A 879 48.02 -20.78 -12.56
C SER A 879 49.05 -21.11 -11.47
N GLN A 880 48.78 -20.77 -10.19
CA GLN A 880 49.61 -21.21 -9.06
C GLN A 880 49.44 -22.70 -8.72
N ILE A 881 48.25 -23.27 -8.96
CA ILE A 881 47.93 -24.67 -8.64
C ILE A 881 48.36 -25.63 -9.78
N GLY A 882 48.73 -25.11 -10.95
CA GLY A 882 49.35 -25.89 -12.04
C GLY A 882 48.39 -26.84 -12.77
N VAL A 883 47.07 -26.66 -12.60
CA VAL A 883 46.04 -27.50 -13.24
C VAL A 883 45.66 -26.91 -14.59
N GLY A 884 45.87 -27.69 -15.65
CA GLY A 884 45.47 -27.33 -17.02
C GLY A 884 43.95 -27.10 -17.15
N ALA A 885 43.57 -26.15 -18.01
CA ALA A 885 42.20 -25.65 -18.08
C ALA A 885 41.16 -26.75 -18.45
N PRO A 886 40.04 -26.87 -17.72
CA PRO A 886 38.93 -27.70 -18.16
C PRO A 886 38.23 -27.07 -19.37
N ALA A 887 37.97 -27.89 -20.40
CA ALA A 887 37.37 -27.43 -21.64
C ALA A 887 35.93 -26.90 -21.46
N THR A 888 35.55 -25.93 -22.30
CA THR A 888 34.23 -25.30 -22.26
C THR A 888 33.12 -26.23 -22.78
N LEU A 889 32.36 -26.84 -21.87
CA LEU A 889 31.08 -27.46 -22.21
C LEU A 889 30.00 -26.39 -22.43
N LYS A 890 29.66 -26.15 -23.71
CA LYS A 890 28.43 -25.47 -24.10
C LYS A 890 27.28 -26.47 -24.20
N ALA A 891 26.24 -26.27 -23.39
CA ALA A 891 24.90 -26.79 -23.58
C ALA A 891 23.90 -25.78 -23.00
#